data_AF-A0A7X4CCC3-F1
#
_entry.id   AF-A0A7X4CCC3-F1
#
_cell.length_a   1.000
_cell.length_b   1.000
_cell.length_c   1.000
_cell.angle_alpha   90.00
_cell.angle_beta   90.00
_cell.angle_gamma   90.00
#
_symmetry.space_group_name_H-M   'P 1'
#
loop_
_entity.id
_entity.type
_entity.pdbx_description
1 polymer ?
#
loop_
_entity_poly.entity_id
_entity_poly.type
_entity_poly.pdbx_seq_one_letter_code
_entity_poly.pdbx_strand_id
1 'polypeptide(L)'
;MLLISKSESKGTTLRYFCFIQPDEGDEDPRFDFISLSLNTMDLSLGGTLHIDIGLPVLQPQTLKISLPPHLVAEFNSQDRILNLLEFIAIGGLSMGTNLPVKIKDETDTAPADLIDDLDLNLNELLGIDNSQEEFLPISKQLAEHGLEANILHDVGSDFVIAENIEILMGELDTALESIGILRECHKSFNITLPKSFDKLNLKLVSDVLKLVPYPTAQTIWFYGNTDHPNHKYRIQAAQSYPLLAEYLLKIEQAVEAIDSGEPIQPIIAEVTGLNKGKLKRLTKMEIPISDDGLEDIRYVDNHPIEIQRTRRFALTNTLRIETILKALEKVDTGILPNSFNDWDRFLQITSGCALTLENRLGISLPELLNSSKGNWERFHQSLAQNANIPVEGFHLDHITFAASDALEAIDDFTRTIFLPRILLHIQEIGKPLPQPSTSDLLQASIASFNLLRGETTNLLGYLFNLGYRWSNRYPQLLQIVNPVKEKIPINKDFEEKRRNNAWPKLTNDFVASNDLVVRNLTSMASLKEESDRLDHCVGNLYVNSAKKGRCHIFSVQSPDGTTSFSTFEVRPPNTKDPILELNRVTVCQHKGRKNRVPPKKCTEALSQWVDEIKSGRLELNLEEVIDWKIEVNKRRDQDKFHRSGLLSPKIAWQRLLGENWDKPDIHLQLWHEWQNHLLSGKISKSSGSEILLESPITQNYLATFTPK
;
A
#
# COMPACT_ATOMS: atom_id res chain seq x y z
N MET A 1 -16.92 -23.87 26.44
CA MET A 1 -17.44 -25.05 25.68
C MET A 1 -17.98 -24.64 24.30
N LEU A 2 -17.41 -25.17 23.20
CA LEU A 2 -17.90 -24.95 21.82
C LEU A 2 -19.06 -25.90 21.47
N LEU A 3 -20.23 -25.35 21.10
CA LEU A 3 -21.37 -26.12 20.57
C LEU A 3 -21.52 -25.86 19.07
N ILE A 4 -21.47 -26.91 18.22
CA ILE A 4 -21.65 -26.82 16.77
C ILE A 4 -22.85 -27.65 16.30
N SER A 5 -23.69 -27.07 15.42
CA SER A 5 -24.81 -27.77 14.78
C SER A 5 -24.89 -27.49 13.28
N LYS A 6 -25.38 -28.45 12.49
CA LYS A 6 -25.50 -28.39 11.02
C LYS A 6 -26.96 -28.14 10.60
N SER A 7 -27.21 -27.06 9.84
CA SER A 7 -28.52 -26.74 9.24
C SER A 7 -28.52 -26.96 7.72
N GLU A 8 -29.45 -27.76 7.18
CA GLU A 8 -29.85 -27.68 5.77
C GLU A 8 -31.06 -26.75 5.65
N SER A 9 -30.91 -25.60 4.99
CA SER A 9 -32.07 -24.77 4.60
C SER A 9 -32.58 -25.19 3.22
N LYS A 10 -33.80 -24.80 2.84
CA LYS A 10 -34.28 -25.00 1.45
C LYS A 10 -33.48 -24.10 0.51
N GLY A 11 -32.41 -24.65 -0.03
CA GLY A 11 -31.38 -23.94 -0.80
C GLY A 11 -30.03 -24.59 -0.51
N THR A 12 -29.07 -24.44 -1.39
CA THR A 12 -27.76 -25.10 -1.29
C THR A 12 -26.86 -24.57 -0.15
N THR A 13 -27.42 -23.98 0.90
CA THR A 13 -26.68 -23.30 1.98
C THR A 13 -26.70 -24.12 3.27
N LEU A 14 -25.51 -24.50 3.75
CA LEU A 14 -25.26 -25.18 5.02
C LEU A 14 -24.81 -24.17 6.09
N ARG A 15 -25.50 -24.07 7.23
CA ARG A 15 -25.12 -23.11 8.30
C ARG A 15 -24.59 -23.80 9.56
N TYR A 16 -23.55 -23.22 10.18
CA TYR A 16 -23.00 -23.63 11.48
C TYR A 16 -22.98 -22.46 12.47
N PHE A 17 -23.18 -22.74 13.75
CA PHE A 17 -23.09 -21.76 14.82
C PHE A 17 -22.11 -22.27 15.88
N CYS A 18 -21.30 -21.40 16.45
CA CYS A 18 -20.38 -21.69 17.56
C CYS A 18 -20.62 -20.69 18.68
N PHE A 19 -20.59 -21.17 19.94
CA PHE A 19 -20.86 -20.39 21.15
C PHE A 19 -19.69 -20.49 22.11
N ILE A 20 -19.35 -19.37 22.77
CA ILE A 20 -18.58 -19.39 24.02
C ILE A 20 -19.60 -19.29 25.16
N GLN A 21 -19.66 -20.35 25.98
CA GLN A 21 -20.55 -20.37 27.13
C GLN A 21 -19.91 -19.54 28.26
N PRO A 22 -20.63 -18.58 28.86
CA PRO A 22 -20.14 -17.80 30.00
C PRO A 22 -20.16 -18.64 31.28
N ASP A 23 -19.27 -18.31 32.22
CA ASP A 23 -19.17 -18.92 33.55
C ASP A 23 -20.51 -18.93 34.32
N GLU A 24 -20.74 -20.00 35.08
CA GLU A 24 -21.90 -20.09 35.98
C GLU A 24 -21.76 -19.07 37.13
N GLY A 25 -22.30 -17.87 36.95
CA GLY A 25 -22.37 -16.86 38.01
C GLY A 25 -22.45 -15.40 37.56
N ASP A 26 -22.17 -15.10 36.29
CA ASP A 26 -22.17 -13.72 35.79
C ASP A 26 -23.60 -13.20 35.56
N GLU A 27 -23.96 -12.06 36.15
CA GLU A 27 -25.32 -11.48 36.00
C GLU A 27 -25.54 -10.86 34.62
N ASP A 28 -24.46 -10.53 33.89
CA ASP A 28 -24.50 -10.02 32.52
C ASP A 28 -23.51 -10.81 31.63
N PRO A 29 -23.89 -12.00 31.16
CA PRO A 29 -23.01 -12.86 30.39
C PRO A 29 -22.51 -12.15 29.11
N ARG A 30 -21.20 -12.20 28.86
CA ARG A 30 -20.62 -11.82 27.56
C ARG A 30 -20.90 -12.94 26.58
N PHE A 31 -21.59 -12.63 25.48
CA PHE A 31 -21.97 -13.59 24.46
C PHE A 31 -21.07 -13.46 23.26
N ASP A 32 -20.34 -14.55 22.96
CA ASP A 32 -19.57 -14.66 21.74
C ASP A 32 -20.22 -15.72 20.86
N PHE A 33 -20.52 -15.37 19.60
CA PHE A 33 -21.04 -16.34 18.65
C PHE A 33 -20.38 -16.20 17.27
N ILE A 34 -20.01 -17.33 16.66
CA ILE A 34 -19.57 -17.37 15.27
C ILE A 34 -20.70 -18.00 14.45
N SER A 35 -21.22 -17.28 13.46
CA SER A 35 -22.19 -17.80 12.49
C SER A 35 -21.45 -18.15 11.19
N LEU A 36 -21.84 -19.23 10.53
CA LEU A 36 -21.15 -19.74 9.34
C LEU A 36 -22.22 -20.08 8.32
N SER A 37 -22.06 -19.62 7.08
CA SER A 37 -23.01 -19.82 5.98
C SER A 37 -22.29 -20.38 4.75
N LEU A 38 -22.26 -21.70 4.59
CA LEU A 38 -21.63 -22.37 3.47
C LEU A 38 -22.59 -22.45 2.28
N ASN A 39 -22.43 -21.54 1.30
CA ASN A 39 -23.20 -21.56 0.05
C ASN A 39 -22.59 -22.55 -0.95
N THR A 40 -23.18 -23.74 -1.12
CA THR A 40 -22.71 -24.72 -2.11
C THR A 40 -23.23 -24.36 -3.51
N MET A 41 -22.39 -23.80 -4.37
CA MET A 41 -22.61 -23.92 -5.82
C MET A 41 -21.85 -25.14 -6.30
N ASP A 42 -22.57 -26.22 -6.60
CA ASP A 42 -22.12 -27.42 -7.32
C ASP A 42 -20.77 -28.04 -6.84
N LEU A 43 -20.86 -29.10 -6.04
CA LEU A 43 -19.71 -29.85 -5.47
C LEU A 43 -18.68 -30.33 -6.52
N SER A 44 -19.00 -30.27 -7.81
CA SER A 44 -18.13 -30.66 -8.92
C SER A 44 -17.15 -29.57 -9.41
N LEU A 45 -17.34 -28.30 -9.04
CA LEU A 45 -16.58 -27.16 -9.58
C LEU A 45 -15.78 -26.34 -8.54
N GLY A 46 -15.80 -26.76 -7.27
CA GLY A 46 -15.22 -26.01 -6.15
C GLY A 46 -16.28 -25.17 -5.43
N GLY A 47 -16.17 -25.07 -4.10
CA GLY A 47 -17.17 -24.42 -3.25
C GLY A 47 -16.67 -23.08 -2.72
N THR A 48 -17.60 -22.17 -2.46
CA THR A 48 -17.32 -20.91 -1.78
C THR A 48 -17.96 -20.93 -0.40
N LEU A 49 -17.13 -20.85 0.63
CA LEU A 49 -17.54 -20.82 2.03
C LEU A 49 -17.74 -19.35 2.44
N HIS A 50 -18.91 -19.00 2.99
CA HIS A 50 -19.12 -17.71 3.65
C HIS A 50 -19.15 -17.93 5.17
N ILE A 51 -18.52 -17.04 5.93
CA ILE A 51 -18.30 -17.19 7.37
C ILE A 51 -18.58 -15.85 8.01
N ASP A 52 -19.60 -15.77 8.86
CA ASP A 52 -20.00 -14.54 9.53
C ASP A 52 -19.46 -14.56 10.98
N ILE A 53 -18.25 -14.03 11.19
CA ILE A 53 -17.64 -14.00 12.52
C ILE A 53 -18.24 -12.85 13.33
N GLY A 54 -18.99 -13.17 14.39
CA GLY A 54 -19.50 -12.22 15.39
C GLY A 54 -18.68 -12.27 16.69
N LEU A 55 -17.46 -11.74 16.68
CA LEU A 55 -16.67 -11.59 17.91
C LEU A 55 -17.12 -10.33 18.69
N PRO A 56 -17.03 -10.31 20.03
CA PRO A 56 -17.51 -9.20 20.85
C PRO A 56 -16.80 -7.86 20.58
N VAL A 57 -15.68 -7.87 19.85
CA VAL A 57 -14.85 -6.69 19.56
C VAL A 57 -14.71 -6.37 18.07
N LEU A 58 -15.25 -7.21 17.19
CA LEU A 58 -15.21 -6.97 15.74
C LEU A 58 -16.63 -6.85 15.20
N GLN A 59 -16.81 -5.93 14.24
CA GLN A 59 -18.00 -5.93 13.38
C GLN A 59 -18.24 -7.35 12.87
N PRO A 60 -19.49 -7.77 12.62
CA PRO A 60 -19.73 -9.01 11.87
C PRO A 60 -18.85 -8.95 10.62
N GLN A 61 -17.94 -9.91 10.45
CA GLN A 61 -17.13 -9.98 9.23
C GLN A 61 -17.61 -11.19 8.46
N THR A 62 -18.21 -10.97 7.29
CA THR A 62 -18.44 -12.03 6.32
C THR A 62 -17.12 -12.33 5.64
N LEU A 63 -16.40 -13.37 6.08
CA LEU A 63 -15.25 -13.91 5.39
C LEU A 63 -15.71 -14.86 4.29
N LYS A 64 -15.39 -14.52 3.06
CA LYS A 64 -15.49 -15.46 1.93
C LYS A 64 -14.19 -16.26 1.86
N ILE A 65 -14.27 -17.58 1.76
CA ILE A 65 -13.11 -18.47 1.58
C ILE A 65 -13.38 -19.37 0.39
N SER A 66 -12.51 -19.30 -0.62
CA SER A 66 -12.54 -20.21 -1.76
C SER A 66 -11.75 -21.46 -1.43
N LEU A 67 -12.43 -22.60 -1.28
CA LEU A 67 -11.79 -23.86 -0.94
C LEU A 67 -11.57 -24.72 -2.20
N PRO A 68 -10.39 -25.32 -2.38
CA PRO A 68 -10.18 -26.25 -3.47
C PRO A 68 -11.17 -27.44 -3.42
N PRO A 69 -11.60 -27.98 -4.58
CA PRO A 69 -12.65 -29.00 -4.65
C PRO A 69 -12.41 -30.25 -3.80
N HIS A 70 -11.15 -30.65 -3.61
CA HIS A 70 -10.79 -31.82 -2.79
C HIS A 70 -11.02 -31.59 -1.29
N LEU A 71 -10.84 -30.36 -0.78
CA LEU A 71 -11.17 -30.02 0.61
C LEU A 71 -12.67 -29.97 0.83
N VAL A 72 -13.42 -29.43 -0.13
CA VAL A 72 -14.90 -29.41 -0.11
C VAL A 72 -15.49 -30.82 -0.02
N ALA A 73 -14.87 -31.79 -0.70
CA ALA A 73 -15.27 -33.20 -0.64
C ALA A 73 -14.99 -33.89 0.71
N GLU A 74 -14.13 -33.32 1.55
CA GLU A 74 -13.74 -33.85 2.87
C GLU A 74 -14.58 -33.30 4.04
N PHE A 75 -15.54 -32.40 3.79
CA PHE A 75 -16.51 -31.85 4.79
C PHE A 75 -17.56 -32.87 5.28
N ASN A 76 -17.17 -34.12 5.48
CA ASN A 76 -18.08 -35.20 5.90
C ASN A 76 -17.94 -35.60 7.37
N SER A 77 -16.94 -35.08 8.10
CA SER A 77 -16.74 -35.38 9.53
C SER A 77 -16.78 -34.12 10.39
N GLN A 78 -17.55 -34.15 11.48
CA GLN A 78 -17.75 -33.04 12.43
C GLN A 78 -16.42 -32.52 13.02
N ASP A 79 -15.47 -33.41 13.32
CA ASP A 79 -14.17 -33.05 13.92
C ASP A 79 -13.25 -32.25 12.97
N ARG A 80 -13.27 -32.58 11.67
CA ARG A 80 -12.50 -31.81 10.67
C ARG A 80 -13.09 -30.44 10.41
N ILE A 81 -14.42 -30.31 10.51
CA ILE A 81 -15.10 -29.03 10.43
C ILE A 81 -14.74 -28.19 11.67
N LEU A 82 -14.78 -28.77 12.87
CA LEU A 82 -14.35 -28.11 14.11
C LEU A 82 -12.94 -27.52 14.00
N ASN A 83 -11.97 -28.34 13.59
CA ASN A 83 -10.59 -27.91 13.41
C ASN A 83 -10.46 -26.80 12.36
N LEU A 84 -11.20 -26.89 11.25
CA LEU A 84 -11.19 -25.85 10.21
C LEU A 84 -11.81 -24.54 10.71
N LEU A 85 -12.86 -24.60 11.51
CA LEU A 85 -13.55 -23.42 12.04
C LEU A 85 -12.73 -22.71 13.11
N GLU A 86 -12.11 -23.48 14.00
CA GLU A 86 -11.15 -22.98 14.98
C GLU A 86 -9.98 -22.30 14.26
N PHE A 87 -9.47 -22.94 13.21
CA PHE A 87 -8.42 -22.41 12.36
C PHE A 87 -8.80 -21.05 11.71
N ILE A 88 -9.99 -20.95 11.15
CA ILE A 88 -10.45 -19.72 10.49
C ILE A 88 -10.69 -18.59 11.50
N ALA A 89 -11.20 -18.91 12.71
CA ALA A 89 -11.35 -17.94 13.78
C ALA A 89 -10.00 -17.38 14.23
N ILE A 90 -9.00 -18.24 14.43
CA ILE A 90 -7.62 -17.83 14.74
C ILE A 90 -7.00 -17.03 13.60
N GLY A 91 -7.27 -17.41 12.35
CA GLY A 91 -6.80 -16.67 11.18
C GLY A 91 -7.39 -15.25 11.10
N GLY A 92 -8.70 -15.11 11.33
CA GLY A 92 -9.36 -13.81 11.44
C GLY A 92 -8.79 -12.95 12.57
N LEU A 93 -8.53 -13.55 13.74
CA LEU A 93 -7.90 -12.88 14.87
C LEU A 93 -6.46 -12.44 14.57
N SER A 94 -5.64 -13.31 13.96
CA SER A 94 -4.26 -12.99 13.56
C SER A 94 -4.21 -11.79 12.62
N MET A 95 -5.10 -11.74 11.62
CA MET A 95 -5.14 -10.62 10.68
C MET A 95 -5.71 -9.34 11.31
N GLY A 96 -6.71 -9.45 12.19
CA GLY A 96 -7.30 -8.31 12.90
C GLY A 96 -6.36 -7.68 13.94
N THR A 97 -5.49 -8.49 14.55
CA THR A 97 -4.53 -8.06 15.59
C THR A 97 -3.11 -7.86 15.07
N ASN A 98 -2.82 -8.35 13.85
CA ASN A 98 -1.49 -8.43 13.25
C ASN A 98 -0.48 -9.27 14.05
N LEU A 99 -0.97 -10.24 14.84
CA LEU A 99 -0.15 -11.16 15.63
C LEU A 99 0.16 -12.44 14.84
N PRO A 100 1.42 -12.94 14.85
CA PRO A 100 1.79 -14.21 14.22
C PRO A 100 1.18 -15.42 14.95
N VAL A 101 1.00 -16.55 14.24
CA VAL A 101 0.46 -17.79 14.81
C VAL A 101 1.60 -18.78 15.11
N LYS A 102 1.64 -19.39 16.30
CA LYS A 102 2.69 -20.37 16.70
C LYS A 102 2.12 -21.62 17.37
N ILE A 103 2.81 -22.74 17.22
CA ILE A 103 2.49 -23.97 17.95
C ILE A 103 2.89 -23.82 19.42
N LYS A 104 2.01 -24.22 20.35
CA LYS A 104 2.31 -24.28 21.78
C LYS A 104 3.40 -25.34 22.05
N ASP A 105 4.54 -24.94 22.62
CA ASP A 105 5.67 -25.85 22.88
C ASP A 105 5.34 -26.89 23.96
N GLU A 106 5.55 -28.18 23.66
CA GLU A 106 5.22 -29.33 24.52
C GLU A 106 6.11 -29.46 25.78
N THR A 107 7.02 -28.51 26.05
CA THR A 107 7.93 -28.54 27.21
C THR A 107 7.40 -27.84 28.46
N ASP A 108 6.27 -27.13 28.39
CA ASP A 108 5.55 -26.69 29.58
C ASP A 108 4.68 -27.83 30.11
N THR A 109 5.24 -28.63 31.02
CA THR A 109 4.50 -29.64 31.77
C THR A 109 3.52 -28.97 32.74
N ALA A 110 2.27 -28.84 32.34
CA ALA A 110 1.11 -28.87 33.23
C ALA A 110 0.17 -30.00 32.76
N PRO A 111 -0.47 -30.75 33.68
CA PRO A 111 -1.04 -32.05 33.39
C PRO A 111 -2.31 -32.00 32.52
N ALA A 112 -2.57 -33.13 31.88
CA ALA A 112 -3.65 -33.58 30.99
C ALA A 112 -5.12 -33.14 31.20
N ASP A 113 -5.42 -31.98 31.80
CA ASP A 113 -6.80 -31.51 32.09
C ASP A 113 -7.22 -30.28 31.26
N LEU A 114 -6.61 -30.07 30.08
CA LEU A 114 -6.82 -28.86 29.24
C LEU A 114 -8.05 -28.93 28.29
N ILE A 115 -9.10 -29.65 28.70
CA ILE A 115 -10.45 -29.51 28.11
C ILE A 115 -11.38 -28.75 29.07
N ASP A 116 -11.04 -28.69 30.36
CA ASP A 116 -11.80 -27.91 31.35
C ASP A 116 -11.34 -26.43 31.43
N ASP A 117 -10.09 -26.11 31.05
CA ASP A 117 -9.53 -24.73 31.09
C ASP A 117 -9.73 -23.92 29.80
N LEU A 118 -10.72 -24.27 28.97
CA LEU A 118 -11.21 -23.39 27.89
C LEU A 118 -12.19 -22.33 28.45
N ASP A 119 -11.95 -21.87 29.68
CA ASP A 119 -12.28 -20.52 30.13
C ASP A 119 -11.24 -19.57 29.54
N LEU A 120 -11.31 -19.39 28.23
CA LEU A 120 -10.81 -18.18 27.61
C LEU A 120 -11.66 -17.05 28.16
N ASN A 121 -11.21 -16.50 29.28
CA ASN A 121 -11.61 -15.18 29.72
C ASN A 121 -11.14 -14.23 28.61
N LEU A 122 -12.02 -13.96 27.65
CA LEU A 122 -11.76 -13.05 26.52
C LEU A 122 -11.30 -11.66 27.00
N ASN A 123 -11.45 -11.37 28.29
CA ASN A 123 -10.93 -10.18 28.95
C ASN A 123 -9.41 -10.16 29.15
N GLU A 124 -8.73 -11.31 29.17
CA GLU A 124 -7.26 -11.36 29.14
C GLU A 124 -6.74 -11.25 27.70
N LEU A 125 -7.50 -11.76 26.70
CA LEU A 125 -7.13 -11.59 25.29
C LEU A 125 -7.37 -10.16 24.78
N LEU A 126 -8.27 -9.41 25.43
CA LEU A 126 -8.71 -8.06 25.02
C LEU A 126 -8.46 -6.99 26.08
N GLY A 127 -7.92 -7.35 27.24
CA GLY A 127 -7.45 -6.45 28.26
C GLY A 127 -6.00 -6.10 28.00
N ILE A 128 -5.74 -4.83 27.73
CA ILE A 128 -4.39 -4.27 27.60
C ILE A 128 -3.63 -4.53 28.91
N ASP A 129 -2.89 -5.64 28.96
CA ASP A 129 -1.58 -5.68 29.59
C ASP A 129 -0.57 -5.98 28.46
N ASN A 130 0.31 -5.02 28.18
CA ASN A 130 1.37 -5.15 27.17
C ASN A 130 2.48 -6.10 27.65
N SER A 131 2.12 -7.16 28.35
CA SER A 131 3.02 -8.20 28.81
C SER A 131 2.27 -9.54 28.84
N GLN A 132 2.40 -10.34 27.77
CA GLN A 132 3.19 -11.58 27.83
C GLN A 132 3.08 -12.54 26.63
N GLU A 133 2.25 -12.34 25.59
CA GLU A 133 2.37 -13.16 24.37
C GLU A 133 2.38 -12.34 23.07
N GLU A 134 3.50 -12.39 22.35
CA GLU A 134 3.73 -11.74 21.04
C GLU A 134 3.13 -12.56 19.86
N PHE A 135 2.27 -13.54 20.12
CA PHE A 135 1.75 -14.48 19.12
C PHE A 135 0.43 -15.14 19.57
N LEU A 136 -0.30 -15.76 18.64
CA LEU A 136 -1.50 -16.56 18.89
C LEU A 136 -1.15 -18.06 18.95
N PRO A 137 -1.40 -18.77 20.07
CA PRO A 137 -1.04 -20.18 20.20
C PRO A 137 -2.05 -21.10 19.49
N ILE A 138 -1.54 -22.13 18.82
CA ILE A 138 -2.33 -23.23 18.24
C ILE A 138 -1.79 -24.59 18.66
N SER A 139 -2.66 -25.60 18.70
CA SER A 139 -2.22 -26.97 18.93
C SER A 139 -1.44 -27.49 17.72
N LYS A 140 -0.49 -28.41 17.96
CA LYS A 140 0.26 -29.07 16.89
C LYS A 140 -0.65 -29.78 15.89
N GLN A 141 -1.70 -30.43 16.39
CA GLN A 141 -2.72 -31.08 15.57
C GLN A 141 -3.46 -30.08 14.66
N LEU A 142 -3.76 -28.89 15.17
CA LEU A 142 -4.42 -27.82 14.40
C LEU A 142 -3.48 -27.24 13.33
N ALA A 143 -2.20 -27.09 13.64
CA ALA A 143 -1.18 -26.64 12.68
C ALA A 143 -0.96 -27.67 11.55
N GLU A 144 -0.90 -28.96 11.89
CA GLU A 144 -0.78 -30.06 10.93
C GLU A 144 -1.98 -30.07 9.97
N HIS A 145 -3.20 -29.96 10.48
CA HIS A 145 -4.40 -29.86 9.64
C HIS A 145 -4.42 -28.59 8.77
N GLY A 146 -3.98 -27.44 9.29
CA GLY A 146 -3.92 -26.18 8.53
C GLY A 146 -2.90 -26.21 7.39
N LEU A 147 -1.76 -26.87 7.59
CA LEU A 147 -0.76 -27.13 6.55
C LEU A 147 -1.28 -28.13 5.51
N GLU A 148 -1.88 -29.24 5.94
CA GLU A 148 -2.48 -30.25 5.05
C GLU A 148 -3.56 -29.63 4.15
N ALA A 149 -4.33 -28.69 4.70
CA ALA A 149 -5.38 -27.99 3.97
C ALA A 149 -4.88 -26.85 3.07
N ASN A 150 -3.57 -26.56 2.99
CA ASN A 150 -3.02 -25.38 2.31
C ASN A 150 -3.68 -24.06 2.75
N ILE A 151 -3.97 -23.96 4.05
CA ILE A 151 -4.54 -22.76 4.67
C ILE A 151 -3.46 -22.02 5.47
N LEU A 152 -2.43 -22.74 5.93
CA LEU A 152 -1.17 -22.20 6.45
C LEU A 152 0.00 -22.42 5.49
N HIS A 153 0.95 -21.49 5.57
CA HIS A 153 2.31 -21.66 5.12
C HIS A 153 3.25 -21.58 6.33
N ASP A 154 4.19 -22.52 6.37
CA ASP A 154 5.33 -22.48 7.28
C ASP A 154 6.29 -21.37 6.84
N VAL A 155 6.54 -20.42 7.75
CA VAL A 155 7.52 -19.34 7.58
C VAL A 155 8.51 -19.37 8.75
N GLY A 156 9.20 -20.50 8.93
CA GLY A 156 10.28 -20.63 9.91
C GLY A 156 9.78 -21.18 11.25
N SER A 157 9.70 -20.35 12.29
CA SER A 157 9.11 -20.73 13.59
C SER A 157 7.62 -20.40 13.67
N ASP A 158 7.08 -19.76 12.64
CA ASP A 158 5.78 -19.09 12.64
C ASP A 158 4.95 -19.60 11.46
N PHE A 159 3.63 -19.52 11.60
CA PHE A 159 2.69 -19.86 10.54
C PHE A 159 2.00 -18.61 10.01
N VAL A 160 1.86 -18.53 8.68
CA VAL A 160 1.18 -17.43 7.99
C VAL A 160 0.03 -18.01 7.16
N ILE A 161 -1.10 -17.29 7.08
CA ILE A 161 -2.26 -17.70 6.29
C ILE A 161 -1.90 -17.69 4.80
N ALA A 162 -2.34 -18.71 4.07
CA ALA A 162 -2.00 -18.93 2.67
C ALA A 162 -2.65 -17.89 1.72
N GLU A 163 -1.90 -17.45 0.70
CA GLU A 163 -2.29 -16.37 -0.22
C GLU A 163 -3.54 -16.69 -1.08
N ASN A 164 -3.91 -17.97 -1.18
CA ASN A 164 -5.11 -18.44 -1.90
C ASN A 164 -6.42 -18.21 -1.12
N ILE A 165 -6.35 -17.68 0.10
CA ILE A 165 -7.50 -17.31 0.91
C ILE A 165 -7.79 -15.84 0.68
N GLU A 166 -8.77 -15.57 -0.19
CA GLU A 166 -9.22 -14.22 -0.47
C GLU A 166 -10.40 -13.88 0.46
N ILE A 167 -10.12 -13.14 1.54
CA ILE A 167 -11.15 -12.62 2.45
C ILE A 167 -11.88 -11.47 1.74
N LEU A 168 -13.02 -11.79 1.14
CA LEU A 168 -13.95 -10.78 0.65
C LEU A 168 -14.93 -10.46 1.77
N MET A 169 -14.91 -9.22 2.28
CA MET A 169 -15.97 -8.72 3.15
C MET A 169 -17.27 -8.68 2.33
N GLY A 170 -18.16 -9.65 2.54
CA GLY A 170 -19.46 -9.72 1.88
C GLY A 170 -20.48 -8.73 2.48
N GLU A 171 -21.59 -8.53 1.78
CA GLU A 171 -22.77 -7.81 2.28
C GLU A 171 -23.23 -8.46 3.61
N LEU A 172 -23.23 -7.65 4.66
CA LEU A 172 -23.30 -8.06 6.06
C LEU A 172 -24.72 -8.52 6.42
N ASP A 173 -24.90 -9.80 6.79
CA ASP A 173 -26.02 -10.17 7.67
C ASP A 173 -25.75 -9.48 9.02
N THR A 174 -26.60 -8.54 9.43
CA THR A 174 -26.39 -7.75 10.66
C THR A 174 -26.38 -8.67 11.89
N ALA A 175 -25.70 -8.27 12.99
CA ALA A 175 -25.74 -9.05 14.24
C ALA A 175 -27.17 -9.28 14.75
N LEU A 176 -28.09 -8.35 14.43
CA LEU A 176 -29.51 -8.43 14.73
C LEU A 176 -30.22 -9.55 13.94
N GLU A 177 -29.90 -9.70 12.64
CA GLU A 177 -30.39 -10.81 11.81
C GLU A 177 -29.82 -12.15 12.28
N SER A 178 -28.53 -12.19 12.61
CA SER A 178 -27.87 -13.39 13.14
C SER A 178 -28.53 -13.89 14.43
N ILE A 179 -28.82 -12.98 15.38
CA ILE A 179 -29.54 -13.31 16.62
C ILE A 179 -30.98 -13.76 16.33
N GLY A 180 -31.65 -13.12 15.36
CA GLY A 180 -32.99 -13.51 14.92
C GLY A 180 -33.04 -14.94 14.39
N ILE A 181 -32.13 -15.29 13.48
CA ILE A 181 -32.00 -16.64 12.91
C ILE A 181 -31.73 -17.65 14.03
N LEU A 182 -30.80 -17.34 14.94
CA LEU A 182 -30.47 -18.22 16.06
C LEU A 182 -31.69 -18.52 16.94
N ARG A 183 -32.50 -17.51 17.25
CA ARG A 183 -33.73 -17.69 18.05
C ARG A 183 -34.75 -18.62 17.38
N GLU A 184 -34.81 -18.64 16.06
CA GLU A 184 -35.70 -19.54 15.32
C GLU A 184 -35.15 -20.96 15.25
N CYS A 185 -33.83 -21.08 15.26
CA CYS A 185 -33.11 -22.30 14.93
C CYS A 185 -32.72 -23.13 16.16
N HIS A 186 -32.47 -22.52 17.32
CA HIS A 186 -31.78 -23.16 18.45
C HIS A 186 -32.37 -24.51 18.90
N LYS A 187 -33.70 -24.68 18.87
CA LYS A 187 -34.39 -25.93 19.28
C LYS A 187 -34.12 -27.08 18.33
N SER A 188 -34.07 -26.78 17.03
CA SER A 188 -33.75 -27.75 15.97
C SER A 188 -32.31 -28.25 16.08
N PHE A 189 -31.48 -27.53 16.84
CA PHE A 189 -30.04 -27.73 16.93
C PHE A 189 -29.54 -28.14 18.32
N ASN A 190 -30.46 -28.41 19.26
CA ASN A 190 -30.14 -28.75 20.65
C ASN A 190 -29.19 -27.74 21.33
N ILE A 191 -29.23 -26.48 20.89
CA ILE A 191 -28.44 -25.39 21.47
C ILE A 191 -29.20 -24.89 22.70
N THR A 192 -28.54 -24.96 23.85
CA THR A 192 -29.03 -24.32 25.07
C THR A 192 -28.73 -22.84 24.99
N LEU A 193 -29.77 -22.05 24.77
CA LEU A 193 -29.62 -20.60 24.80
C LEU A 193 -29.42 -20.12 26.23
N PRO A 194 -28.61 -19.08 26.46
CA PRO A 194 -28.45 -18.54 27.79
C PRO A 194 -29.75 -17.94 28.34
N LYS A 195 -29.80 -17.86 29.66
CA LYS A 195 -30.97 -17.38 30.38
C LYS A 195 -31.38 -16.00 29.85
N SER A 196 -32.67 -15.83 29.56
CA SER A 196 -33.27 -14.59 29.03
C SER A 196 -33.00 -14.28 27.55
N PHE A 197 -32.25 -15.11 26.81
CA PHE A 197 -32.01 -14.91 25.38
C PHE A 197 -33.29 -14.94 24.53
N ASP A 198 -34.22 -15.86 24.83
CA ASP A 198 -35.54 -15.91 24.19
C ASP A 198 -36.39 -14.65 24.45
N LYS A 199 -36.04 -13.89 25.49
CA LYS A 199 -36.73 -12.66 25.91
C LYS A 199 -36.10 -11.39 25.35
N LEU A 200 -35.09 -11.52 24.48
CA LEU A 200 -34.56 -10.41 23.69
C LEU A 200 -35.65 -9.82 22.79
N ASN A 201 -35.89 -8.51 22.93
CA ASN A 201 -36.84 -7.79 22.10
C ASN A 201 -36.14 -7.15 20.90
N LEU A 202 -35.86 -7.96 19.86
CA LEU A 202 -35.13 -7.52 18.67
C LEU A 202 -35.80 -6.35 17.93
N LYS A 203 -37.14 -6.26 17.98
CA LYS A 203 -37.87 -5.12 17.41
C LYS A 203 -37.55 -3.83 18.14
N LEU A 204 -37.60 -3.86 19.47
CA LEU A 204 -37.24 -2.71 20.31
C LEU A 204 -35.78 -2.30 20.10
N VAL A 205 -34.86 -3.28 20.05
CA VAL A 205 -33.45 -3.04 19.79
C VAL A 205 -33.22 -2.38 18.44
N SER A 206 -33.85 -2.90 17.39
CA SER A 206 -33.79 -2.32 16.05
C SER A 206 -34.26 -0.86 16.03
N ASP A 207 -35.28 -0.52 16.81
CA ASP A 207 -35.79 0.85 16.89
C ASP A 207 -34.83 1.79 17.65
N VAL A 208 -34.25 1.35 18.77
CA VAL A 208 -33.37 2.21 19.59
C VAL A 208 -31.94 2.31 19.06
N LEU A 209 -31.44 1.27 18.39
CA LEU A 209 -30.12 1.22 17.78
C LEU A 209 -30.12 1.59 16.28
N LYS A 210 -31.22 2.11 15.74
CA LYS A 210 -31.36 2.46 14.32
C LYS A 210 -30.29 3.40 13.75
N LEU A 211 -29.59 4.15 14.62
CA LEU A 211 -28.52 5.06 14.23
C LEU A 211 -27.11 4.50 14.48
N VAL A 212 -27.02 3.28 15.01
CA VAL A 212 -25.77 2.51 15.14
C VAL A 212 -25.70 1.61 13.90
N PRO A 213 -24.77 1.84 12.95
CA PRO A 213 -24.76 1.13 11.67
C PRO A 213 -24.56 -0.39 11.81
N TYR A 214 -23.74 -0.81 12.78
CA TYR A 214 -23.40 -2.21 13.01
C TYR A 214 -23.33 -2.51 14.51
N PRO A 215 -24.48 -2.58 15.21
CA PRO A 215 -24.48 -2.79 16.65
C PRO A 215 -23.92 -4.18 16.97
N THR A 216 -22.99 -4.26 17.93
CA THR A 216 -22.45 -5.55 18.37
C THR A 216 -23.51 -6.40 19.08
N ALA A 217 -23.25 -7.71 19.19
CA ALA A 217 -24.08 -8.62 19.97
C ALA A 217 -24.24 -8.17 21.43
N GLN A 218 -23.16 -7.66 22.04
CA GLN A 218 -23.18 -7.10 23.38
C GLN A 218 -24.10 -5.87 23.48
N THR A 219 -24.05 -4.96 22.50
CA THR A 219 -24.95 -3.81 22.43
C THR A 219 -26.41 -4.25 22.30
N ILE A 220 -26.68 -5.24 21.44
CA ILE A 220 -28.02 -5.81 21.25
C ILE A 220 -28.53 -6.48 22.53
N TRP A 221 -27.68 -7.23 23.22
CA TRP A 221 -28.01 -7.87 24.49
C TRP A 221 -28.34 -6.84 25.58
N PHE A 222 -27.45 -5.88 25.80
CA PHE A 222 -27.55 -4.88 26.85
C PHE A 222 -28.85 -4.08 26.76
N TYR A 223 -29.21 -3.63 25.55
CA TYR A 223 -30.45 -2.88 25.33
C TYR A 223 -31.68 -3.76 25.09
N GLY A 224 -31.51 -5.00 24.61
CA GLY A 224 -32.61 -5.88 24.21
C GLY A 224 -33.13 -6.81 25.28
N ASN A 225 -32.37 -7.05 26.34
CA ASN A 225 -32.72 -7.97 27.41
C ASN A 225 -33.81 -7.38 28.32
N THR A 226 -35.07 -7.72 28.00
CA THR A 226 -36.24 -7.20 28.74
C THR A 226 -36.42 -7.81 30.13
N ASP A 227 -35.70 -8.89 30.44
CA ASP A 227 -35.72 -9.50 31.77
C ASP A 227 -34.80 -8.81 32.78
N HIS A 228 -33.85 -7.98 32.31
CA HIS A 228 -32.95 -7.27 33.19
C HIS A 228 -33.75 -6.26 34.06
N PRO A 229 -33.50 -6.19 35.39
CA PRO A 229 -34.26 -5.30 36.29
C PRO A 229 -34.20 -3.83 35.86
N ASN A 230 -33.07 -3.42 35.25
CA ASN A 230 -32.81 -2.04 34.84
C ASN A 230 -33.05 -1.79 33.34
N HIS A 231 -33.69 -2.71 32.59
CA HIS A 231 -33.85 -2.59 31.13
C HIS A 231 -34.48 -1.25 30.69
N LYS A 232 -35.38 -0.66 31.50
CA LYS A 232 -36.00 0.64 31.20
C LYS A 232 -34.98 1.78 31.15
N TYR A 233 -34.01 1.78 32.07
CA TYR A 233 -32.95 2.79 32.10
C TYR A 233 -31.95 2.58 30.95
N ARG A 234 -31.61 1.32 30.65
CA ARG A 234 -30.79 0.97 29.48
C ARG A 234 -31.43 1.49 28.18
N ILE A 235 -32.70 1.19 27.93
CA ILE A 235 -33.45 1.70 26.77
C ILE A 235 -33.49 3.23 26.74
N GLN A 236 -33.76 3.87 27.88
CA GLN A 236 -33.78 5.34 27.98
C GLN A 236 -32.43 5.96 27.62
N ALA A 237 -31.32 5.34 28.01
CA ALA A 237 -29.98 5.81 27.66
C ALA A 237 -29.74 5.77 26.15
N ALA A 238 -30.05 4.64 25.49
CA ALA A 238 -29.96 4.54 24.03
C ALA A 238 -30.88 5.54 23.32
N GLN A 239 -32.08 5.78 23.81
CA GLN A 239 -32.98 6.80 23.24
C GLN A 239 -32.48 8.24 23.44
N SER A 240 -31.76 8.50 24.53
CA SER A 240 -31.26 9.84 24.86
C SER A 240 -30.01 10.19 24.07
N TYR A 241 -29.16 9.19 23.79
CA TYR A 241 -27.95 9.34 22.96
C TYR A 241 -27.81 8.18 21.95
N PRO A 242 -28.66 8.13 20.91
CA PRO A 242 -28.73 6.96 20.02
C PRO A 242 -27.42 6.63 19.30
N LEU A 243 -26.67 7.65 18.88
CA LEU A 243 -25.37 7.48 18.24
C LEU A 243 -24.26 7.03 19.18
N LEU A 244 -24.42 7.28 20.47
CA LEU A 244 -23.43 6.91 21.48
C LEU A 244 -23.82 5.60 22.17
N ALA A 245 -24.94 4.97 21.82
CA ALA A 245 -25.45 3.79 22.52
C ALA A 245 -24.36 2.72 22.68
N GLU A 246 -23.71 2.31 21.60
CA GLU A 246 -22.59 1.36 21.68
C GLU A 246 -21.34 1.93 22.38
N TYR A 247 -21.04 3.21 22.16
CA TYR A 247 -19.88 3.86 22.79
C TYR A 247 -20.02 3.93 24.32
N LEU A 248 -21.24 4.07 24.85
CA LEU A 248 -21.52 4.10 26.29
C LEU A 248 -21.15 2.78 26.98
N LEU A 249 -21.28 1.65 26.28
CA LEU A 249 -20.89 0.35 26.83
C LEU A 249 -19.37 0.23 27.01
N LYS A 250 -18.58 1.05 26.30
CA LYS A 250 -17.11 1.11 26.45
C LYS A 250 -16.68 1.93 27.67
N ILE A 251 -17.61 2.60 28.35
CA ILE A 251 -17.33 3.46 29.51
C ILE A 251 -17.99 2.80 30.73
N GLU A 252 -17.19 2.14 31.55
CA GLU A 252 -17.65 1.44 32.77
C GLU A 252 -18.54 2.32 33.66
N GLN A 253 -18.09 3.55 33.95
CA GLN A 253 -18.84 4.54 34.74
C GLN A 253 -20.19 4.89 34.11
N ALA A 254 -20.30 4.88 32.78
CA ALA A 254 -21.55 5.17 32.10
C ALA A 254 -22.51 3.98 32.23
N VAL A 255 -22.02 2.74 32.14
CA VAL A 255 -22.83 1.52 32.37
C VAL A 255 -23.40 1.52 33.79
N GLU A 256 -22.56 1.77 34.80
CA GLU A 256 -22.99 1.86 36.20
C GLU A 256 -24.06 2.93 36.42
N ALA A 257 -23.85 4.13 35.83
CA ALA A 257 -24.79 5.23 35.93
C ALA A 257 -26.12 4.92 35.22
N ILE A 258 -26.09 4.22 34.08
CA ILE A 258 -27.31 3.76 33.38
C ILE A 258 -28.10 2.82 34.28
N ASP A 259 -27.46 1.80 34.84
CA ASP A 259 -28.15 0.82 35.67
C ASP A 259 -28.64 1.39 37.01
N SER A 260 -27.96 2.42 37.52
CA SER A 260 -28.36 3.16 38.73
C SER A 260 -29.39 4.27 38.46
N GLY A 261 -29.72 4.54 37.20
CA GLY A 261 -30.66 5.62 36.81
C GLY A 261 -30.09 7.03 37.03
N GLU A 262 -28.78 7.18 37.08
CA GLU A 262 -28.07 8.44 37.28
C GLU A 262 -27.88 9.22 35.96
N PRO A 263 -27.65 10.56 36.02
CA PRO A 263 -27.38 11.34 34.82
C PRO A 263 -26.09 10.92 34.11
N ILE A 264 -26.20 10.41 32.88
CA ILE A 264 -25.02 10.04 32.05
C ILE A 264 -24.35 11.24 31.35
N GLN A 265 -25.05 12.37 31.21
CA GLN A 265 -24.53 13.54 30.50
C GLN A 265 -23.19 14.07 31.05
N PRO A 266 -23.00 14.22 32.38
CA PRO A 266 -21.73 14.68 32.96
C PRO A 266 -20.58 13.73 32.65
N ILE A 267 -20.83 12.41 32.71
CA ILE A 267 -19.84 11.36 32.44
C ILE A 267 -19.39 11.44 30.98
N ILE A 268 -20.34 11.54 30.04
CA ILE A 268 -20.01 11.71 28.62
C ILE A 268 -19.20 12.99 28.39
N ALA A 269 -19.59 14.09 29.03
CA ALA A 269 -18.89 15.38 28.89
C ALA A 269 -17.44 15.31 29.40
N GLU A 270 -17.21 14.61 30.51
CA GLU A 270 -15.90 14.40 31.11
C GLU A 270 -15.01 13.52 30.20
N VAL A 271 -15.53 12.38 29.73
CA VAL A 271 -14.77 11.44 28.91
C VAL A 271 -14.45 11.98 27.52
N THR A 272 -15.37 12.75 26.92
CA THR A 272 -15.24 13.23 25.53
C THR A 272 -14.71 14.66 25.41
N GLY A 273 -14.58 15.39 26.53
CA GLY A 273 -14.28 16.83 26.52
C GLY A 273 -15.40 17.71 25.93
N LEU A 274 -16.55 17.13 25.59
CA LEU A 274 -17.64 17.86 24.94
C LEU A 274 -18.51 18.61 25.95
N ASN A 275 -18.69 19.91 25.73
CA ASN A 275 -19.62 20.69 26.54
C ASN A 275 -21.10 20.32 26.25
N LYS A 276 -22.00 20.73 27.16
CA LYS A 276 -23.45 20.50 27.08
C LYS A 276 -24.08 20.94 25.75
N GLY A 277 -23.57 22.01 25.12
CA GLY A 277 -24.03 22.49 23.82
C GLY A 277 -23.71 21.51 22.69
N LYS A 278 -22.49 20.96 22.67
CA LYS A 278 -22.05 19.96 21.68
C LYS A 278 -22.83 18.64 21.83
N LEU A 279 -22.97 18.16 23.06
CA LEU A 279 -23.75 16.93 23.35
C LEU A 279 -25.20 17.05 22.92
N LYS A 280 -25.84 18.22 23.11
CA LYS A 280 -27.23 18.46 22.66
C LYS A 280 -27.36 18.48 21.12
N ARG A 281 -26.29 18.78 20.38
CA ARG A 281 -26.29 18.76 18.91
C ARG A 281 -26.10 17.35 18.37
N LEU A 282 -25.28 16.55 19.03
CA LEU A 282 -25.07 15.13 18.69
C LEU A 282 -26.37 14.32 18.71
N THR A 283 -27.29 14.59 19.64
CA THR A 283 -28.58 13.87 19.69
C THR A 283 -29.50 14.16 18.50
N LYS A 284 -29.19 15.16 17.67
CA LYS A 284 -29.93 15.52 16.45
C LYS A 284 -29.29 14.99 15.18
N MET A 285 -28.12 14.37 15.30
CA MET A 285 -27.42 13.79 14.17
C MET A 285 -28.08 12.45 13.84
N GLU A 286 -28.35 12.24 12.56
CA GLU A 286 -28.68 10.92 12.03
C GLU A 286 -27.51 10.55 11.12
N ILE A 287 -26.85 9.43 11.39
CA ILE A 287 -25.83 8.91 10.49
C ILE A 287 -26.58 8.22 9.35
N PRO A 288 -26.38 8.61 8.07
CA PRO A 288 -26.80 7.75 6.97
C PRO A 288 -26.05 6.43 7.11
N ILE A 289 -26.79 5.32 7.29
CA ILE A 289 -26.22 3.97 7.17
C ILE A 289 -25.69 3.90 5.73
N SER A 290 -24.38 3.99 5.53
CA SER A 290 -23.82 3.61 4.23
C SER A 290 -23.75 2.10 4.20
N ASP A 291 -24.22 1.51 3.10
CA ASP A 291 -23.73 0.20 2.69
C ASP A 291 -22.20 0.32 2.60
N ASP A 292 -21.50 -0.37 3.49
CA ASP A 292 -20.05 -0.36 3.59
C ASP A 292 -19.43 -1.08 2.38
N GLY A 293 -19.48 -0.44 1.23
CA GLY A 293 -18.52 -0.67 0.18
C GLY A 293 -17.28 0.14 0.50
N LEU A 294 -16.20 -0.51 0.96
CA LEU A 294 -14.84 -0.05 0.65
C LEU A 294 -14.73 -0.08 -0.88
N GLU A 295 -15.19 0.97 -1.55
CA GLU A 295 -15.04 1.04 -2.99
C GLU A 295 -13.58 1.41 -3.30
N ASP A 296 -12.84 0.46 -3.87
CA ASP A 296 -11.56 0.75 -4.55
C ASP A 296 -11.88 1.54 -5.82
N ILE A 297 -12.14 2.84 -5.67
CA ILE A 297 -12.48 3.71 -6.79
C ILE A 297 -11.20 3.93 -7.61
N ARG A 298 -11.14 3.25 -8.76
CA ARG A 298 -10.18 3.58 -9.81
C ARG A 298 -10.72 4.75 -10.60
N TYR A 299 -10.29 5.95 -10.24
CA TYR A 299 -10.53 7.10 -11.08
C TYR A 299 -9.51 7.15 -12.21
N VAL A 300 -9.99 7.35 -13.43
CA VAL A 300 -9.17 7.60 -14.61
C VAL A 300 -9.50 9.01 -15.05
N ASP A 301 -8.59 9.95 -14.79
CA ASP A 301 -8.69 11.30 -15.32
C ASP A 301 -8.72 11.25 -16.86
N ASN A 302 -9.87 11.57 -17.45
CA ASN A 302 -9.98 11.82 -18.89
C ASN A 302 -9.52 13.25 -19.17
N HIS A 303 -8.24 13.53 -18.90
CA HIS A 303 -7.62 14.80 -19.27
C HIS A 303 -7.50 14.85 -20.81
N PRO A 304 -7.73 16.01 -21.46
CA PRO A 304 -7.56 16.17 -22.91
C PRO A 304 -6.12 15.97 -23.43
N ILE A 305 -5.17 15.70 -22.54
CA ILE A 305 -3.80 15.30 -22.84
C ILE A 305 -3.61 13.95 -22.13
N GLU A 306 -3.30 12.89 -22.88
CA GLU A 306 -3.27 11.46 -22.53
C GLU A 306 -2.38 11.06 -21.30
N ILE A 307 -2.57 11.66 -20.12
CA ILE A 307 -1.96 11.23 -18.86
C ILE A 307 -3.07 10.64 -17.99
N GLN A 308 -3.28 9.33 -18.11
CA GLN A 308 -4.14 8.59 -17.20
C GLN A 308 -3.47 8.51 -15.84
N ARG A 309 -3.97 9.29 -14.88
CA ARG A 309 -3.61 9.14 -13.47
C ARG A 309 -4.55 8.12 -12.85
N THR A 310 -4.02 6.96 -12.49
CA THR A 310 -4.76 5.99 -11.68
C THR A 310 -4.40 6.22 -10.22
N ARG A 311 -5.36 6.66 -9.42
CA ARG A 311 -5.22 6.70 -7.96
C ARG A 311 -6.12 5.63 -7.36
N ARG A 312 -5.66 4.98 -6.29
CA ARG A 312 -6.45 4.07 -5.47
C ARG A 312 -6.67 4.72 -4.11
N PHE A 313 -7.93 4.84 -3.72
CA PHE A 313 -8.31 5.29 -2.39
C PHE A 313 -9.34 4.33 -1.83
N ALA A 314 -9.20 4.02 -0.55
CA ALA A 314 -10.29 3.46 0.24
C ALA A 314 -11.15 4.65 0.71
N LEU A 315 -12.35 4.79 0.17
CA LEU A 315 -13.31 5.81 0.62
C LEU A 315 -14.29 5.15 1.58
N THR A 316 -14.44 5.75 2.76
CA THR A 316 -15.48 5.37 3.73
C THR A 316 -16.24 6.64 4.10
N ASN A 317 -17.54 6.69 3.82
CA ASN A 317 -18.39 7.79 4.28
C ASN A 317 -18.72 7.66 5.78
N THR A 318 -18.31 6.56 6.41
CA THR A 318 -18.48 6.26 7.83
C THR A 318 -17.21 6.63 8.61
N LEU A 319 -17.27 7.74 9.33
CA LEU A 319 -16.30 8.01 10.40
C LEU A 319 -16.70 7.23 11.64
N ARG A 320 -15.73 6.56 12.26
CA ARG A 320 -15.89 5.99 13.60
C ARG A 320 -16.35 7.09 14.57
N ILE A 321 -17.28 6.75 15.46
CA ILE A 321 -17.88 7.72 16.38
C ILE A 321 -16.81 8.42 17.24
N GLU A 322 -15.76 7.71 17.62
CA GLU A 322 -14.62 8.27 18.37
C GLU A 322 -13.87 9.35 17.58
N THR A 323 -13.72 9.16 16.26
CA THR A 323 -13.10 10.16 15.37
C THR A 323 -13.98 11.41 15.28
N ILE A 324 -15.31 11.23 15.19
CA ILE A 324 -16.28 12.33 15.19
C ILE A 324 -16.19 13.08 16.52
N LEU A 325 -16.18 12.38 17.65
CA LEU A 325 -16.09 13.00 18.98
C LEU A 325 -14.80 13.82 19.14
N LYS A 326 -13.64 13.29 18.71
CA LYS A 326 -12.36 14.03 18.71
C LYS A 326 -12.38 15.25 17.80
N ALA A 327 -12.99 15.16 16.63
CA ALA A 327 -13.17 16.30 15.74
C ALA A 327 -14.06 17.37 16.38
N LEU A 328 -15.17 16.95 17.00
CA LEU A 328 -16.10 17.83 17.68
C LEU A 328 -15.51 18.48 18.93
N GLU A 329 -14.59 17.82 19.63
CA GLU A 329 -13.87 18.36 20.78
C GLU A 329 -13.09 19.63 20.39
N LYS A 330 -12.38 19.57 19.27
CA LYS A 330 -11.52 20.65 18.77
C LYS A 330 -12.27 21.88 18.28
N VAL A 331 -13.48 21.70 17.73
CA VAL A 331 -14.22 22.78 17.04
C VAL A 331 -15.18 23.54 17.95
N ASP A 332 -15.44 24.81 17.64
CA ASP A 332 -16.39 25.63 18.40
C ASP A 332 -17.84 25.21 18.20
N THR A 333 -18.68 25.45 19.21
CA THR A 333 -20.13 25.16 19.13
C THR A 333 -20.84 25.90 17.99
N GLY A 334 -20.28 27.04 17.54
CA GLY A 334 -20.85 27.86 16.47
C GLY A 334 -20.71 27.26 15.08
N ILE A 335 -19.78 26.33 14.87
CA ILE A 335 -19.59 25.65 13.57
C ILE A 335 -20.26 24.28 13.51
N LEU A 336 -20.98 23.88 14.56
CA LEU A 336 -21.65 22.59 14.59
C LEU A 336 -22.83 22.52 13.61
N PRO A 337 -23.00 21.38 12.92
CA PRO A 337 -24.18 21.13 12.10
C PRO A 337 -25.49 21.25 12.87
N ASN A 338 -26.53 21.69 12.18
CA ASN A 338 -27.85 21.95 12.78
C ASN A 338 -28.99 21.16 12.13
N SER A 339 -28.73 20.50 11.02
CA SER A 339 -29.67 19.72 10.21
C SER A 339 -29.00 18.42 9.74
N PHE A 340 -29.81 17.48 9.25
CA PHE A 340 -29.30 16.24 8.66
C PHE A 340 -28.32 16.51 7.50
N ASN A 341 -28.70 17.36 6.55
CA ASN A 341 -27.84 17.73 5.43
C ASN A 341 -26.52 18.38 5.90
N ASP A 342 -26.56 19.26 6.91
CA ASP A 342 -25.32 19.85 7.42
C ASP A 342 -24.41 18.80 8.06
N TRP A 343 -24.98 17.78 8.72
CA TRP A 343 -24.22 16.68 9.30
C TRP A 343 -23.58 15.82 8.22
N ASP A 344 -24.32 15.47 7.17
CA ASP A 344 -23.80 14.75 6.00
C ASP A 344 -22.63 15.51 5.36
N ARG A 345 -22.78 16.82 5.11
CA ARG A 345 -21.69 17.64 4.55
C ARG A 345 -20.50 17.79 5.49
N PHE A 346 -20.74 17.93 6.80
CA PHE A 346 -19.67 17.93 7.80
C PHE A 346 -18.86 16.64 7.76
N LEU A 347 -19.54 15.49 7.73
CA LEU A 347 -18.89 14.18 7.68
C LEU A 347 -18.09 14.00 6.39
N GLN A 348 -18.66 14.33 5.23
CA GLN A 348 -17.97 14.22 3.94
C GLN A 348 -16.71 15.11 3.89
N ILE A 349 -16.80 16.36 4.34
CA ILE A 349 -15.65 17.29 4.32
C ILE A 349 -14.61 16.86 5.36
N THR A 350 -15.03 16.42 6.54
CA THR A 350 -14.10 16.02 7.61
C THR A 350 -13.33 14.75 7.25
N SER A 351 -14.04 13.73 6.74
CA SER A 351 -13.44 12.46 6.31
C SER A 351 -12.66 12.59 5.00
N GLY A 352 -13.24 13.24 3.99
CA GLY A 352 -12.66 13.32 2.66
C GLY A 352 -11.42 14.22 2.59
N CYS A 353 -11.34 15.28 3.40
CA CYS A 353 -10.19 16.17 3.33
C CYS A 353 -9.62 16.68 4.66
N ALA A 354 -10.45 17.06 5.63
CA ALA A 354 -9.93 17.86 6.75
C ALA A 354 -8.97 17.08 7.66
N LEU A 355 -9.30 15.83 8.00
CA LEU A 355 -8.42 14.97 8.81
C LEU A 355 -7.12 14.62 8.08
N THR A 356 -7.20 14.34 6.78
CA THR A 356 -6.03 14.08 5.95
C THR A 356 -5.08 15.27 5.93
N LEU A 357 -5.62 16.49 5.78
CA LEU A 357 -4.84 17.73 5.79
C LEU A 357 -4.27 18.05 7.17
N GLU A 358 -5.02 17.82 8.26
CA GLU A 358 -4.52 17.96 9.63
C GLU A 358 -3.32 17.03 9.86
N ASN A 359 -3.45 15.75 9.52
CA ASN A 359 -2.39 14.75 9.71
C ASN A 359 -1.17 15.02 8.83
N ARG A 360 -1.37 15.48 7.58
CA ARG A 360 -0.28 15.66 6.61
C ARG A 360 0.47 16.98 6.77
N LEU A 361 -0.25 18.07 7.06
CA LEU A 361 0.30 19.43 7.09
C LEU A 361 0.38 20.04 8.50
N GLY A 362 -0.14 19.34 9.52
CA GLY A 362 -0.17 19.83 10.89
C GLY A 362 -1.10 21.02 11.10
N ILE A 363 -2.07 21.21 10.21
CA ILE A 363 -3.05 22.31 10.29
C ILE A 363 -4.15 21.90 11.25
N SER A 364 -4.45 22.75 12.23
CA SER A 364 -5.50 22.42 13.18
C SER A 364 -6.87 22.26 12.50
N LEU A 365 -7.64 21.26 12.91
CA LEU A 365 -8.99 21.05 12.38
C LEU A 365 -9.89 22.30 12.46
N PRO A 366 -9.87 23.11 13.55
CA PRO A 366 -10.65 24.36 13.60
C PRO A 366 -10.29 25.32 12.47
N GLU A 367 -9.01 25.46 12.14
CA GLU A 367 -8.56 26.35 11.08
C GLU A 367 -9.09 25.94 9.69
N LEU A 368 -9.17 24.63 9.42
CA LEU A 368 -9.72 24.09 8.17
C LEU A 368 -11.24 24.29 8.07
N LEU A 369 -11.94 24.18 9.19
CA LEU A 369 -13.41 24.10 9.24
C LEU A 369 -14.09 25.43 9.60
N ASN A 370 -13.38 26.42 10.14
CA ASN A 370 -13.96 27.68 10.62
C ASN A 370 -14.70 28.47 9.53
N SER A 371 -14.26 28.34 8.29
CA SER A 371 -14.89 29.02 7.14
C SER A 371 -16.32 28.55 6.88
N SER A 372 -16.73 27.39 7.42
CA SER A 372 -18.12 26.92 7.37
C SER A 372 -19.09 27.85 8.07
N LYS A 373 -18.66 28.50 9.17
CA LYS A 373 -19.50 29.31 10.06
C LYS A 373 -20.82 28.62 10.45
N GLY A 374 -20.80 27.28 10.52
CA GLY A 374 -21.98 26.45 10.83
C GLY A 374 -23.00 26.29 9.70
N ASN A 375 -22.72 26.79 8.50
CA ASN A 375 -23.53 26.57 7.29
C ASN A 375 -22.77 25.64 6.33
N TRP A 376 -22.96 24.34 6.52
CA TRP A 376 -22.18 23.31 5.83
C TRP A 376 -22.61 23.12 4.39
N GLU A 377 -23.90 23.28 4.09
CA GLU A 377 -24.42 23.29 2.72
C GLU A 377 -23.76 24.38 1.86
N ARG A 378 -23.72 25.62 2.36
CA ARG A 378 -23.09 26.73 1.64
C ARG A 378 -21.57 26.56 1.54
N PHE A 379 -20.95 26.01 2.58
CA PHE A 379 -19.52 25.74 2.56
C PHE A 379 -19.17 24.68 1.51
N HIS A 380 -19.92 23.59 1.48
CA HIS A 380 -19.81 22.53 0.46
C HIS A 380 -19.96 23.08 -0.96
N GLN A 381 -20.97 23.92 -1.23
CA GLN A 381 -21.13 24.60 -2.51
C GLN A 381 -19.93 25.48 -2.88
N SER A 382 -19.38 26.19 -1.90
CA SER A 382 -18.17 27.00 -2.12
C SER A 382 -16.96 26.12 -2.44
N LEU A 383 -16.81 24.96 -1.80
CA LEU A 383 -15.73 24.01 -2.11
C LEU A 383 -15.87 23.45 -3.52
N ALA A 384 -17.08 23.04 -3.93
CA ALA A 384 -17.37 22.58 -5.29
C ALA A 384 -16.96 23.63 -6.34
N GLN A 385 -17.33 24.89 -6.12
CA GLN A 385 -16.96 26.01 -7.00
C GLN A 385 -15.44 26.21 -7.07
N ASN A 386 -14.73 26.11 -5.95
CA ASN A 386 -13.27 26.26 -5.93
C ASN A 386 -12.55 25.11 -6.64
N ALA A 387 -13.09 23.89 -6.55
CA ALA A 387 -12.63 22.71 -7.28
C ALA A 387 -13.06 22.70 -8.76
N ASN A 388 -13.92 23.64 -9.19
CA ASN A 388 -14.53 23.70 -10.52
C ASN A 388 -15.34 22.43 -10.88
N ILE A 389 -16.11 21.91 -9.92
CA ILE A 389 -16.97 20.73 -10.07
C ILE A 389 -18.44 21.18 -9.85
N PRO A 390 -19.41 20.70 -10.66
CA PRO A 390 -20.82 20.99 -10.44
C PRO A 390 -21.27 20.55 -9.04
N VAL A 391 -22.06 21.39 -8.36
CA VAL A 391 -22.51 21.15 -6.98
C VAL A 391 -23.27 19.83 -6.87
N GLU A 392 -24.08 19.51 -7.87
CA GLU A 392 -24.93 18.32 -7.91
C GLU A 392 -24.12 17.02 -7.98
N GLY A 393 -22.90 17.07 -8.48
CA GLY A 393 -21.98 15.92 -8.57
C GLY A 393 -20.83 15.96 -7.56
N PHE A 394 -20.81 16.94 -6.66
CA PHE A 394 -19.72 17.08 -5.69
C PHE A 394 -19.99 16.19 -4.47
N HIS A 395 -19.37 15.02 -4.44
CA HIS A 395 -19.50 14.02 -3.38
C HIS A 395 -18.15 13.74 -2.70
N LEU A 396 -18.15 12.79 -1.75
CA LEU A 396 -16.97 12.43 -0.93
C LEU A 396 -15.73 12.10 -1.78
N ASP A 397 -15.90 11.38 -2.87
CA ASP A 397 -14.85 11.06 -3.84
C ASP A 397 -14.20 12.33 -4.41
N HIS A 398 -15.00 13.26 -4.91
CA HIS A 398 -14.54 14.53 -5.47
C HIS A 398 -13.85 15.42 -4.42
N ILE A 399 -14.36 15.45 -3.20
CA ILE A 399 -13.73 16.14 -2.06
C ILE A 399 -12.34 15.56 -1.79
N THR A 400 -12.24 14.23 -1.78
CA THR A 400 -10.99 13.51 -1.53
C THR A 400 -9.98 13.73 -2.66
N PHE A 401 -10.43 13.70 -3.91
CA PHE A 401 -9.57 14.00 -5.07
C PHE A 401 -9.06 15.43 -5.05
N ALA A 402 -9.92 16.41 -4.79
CA ALA A 402 -9.52 17.82 -4.70
C ALA A 402 -8.48 18.05 -3.58
N ALA A 403 -8.63 17.36 -2.45
CA ALA A 403 -7.64 17.39 -1.37
C ALA A 403 -6.31 16.74 -1.76
N SER A 404 -6.35 15.59 -2.46
CA SER A 404 -5.17 14.91 -2.98
C SER A 404 -4.41 15.79 -3.99
N ASP A 405 -5.13 16.43 -4.92
CA ASP A 405 -4.53 17.36 -5.89
C ASP A 405 -3.87 18.56 -5.20
N ALA A 406 -4.50 19.08 -4.14
CA ALA A 406 -3.92 20.16 -3.36
C ALA A 406 -2.62 19.74 -2.66
N LEU A 407 -2.58 18.52 -2.10
CA LEU A 407 -1.39 17.96 -1.48
C LEU A 407 -0.27 17.70 -2.50
N GLU A 408 -0.61 17.14 -3.66
CA GLU A 408 0.35 16.93 -4.75
C GLU A 408 0.87 18.26 -5.29
N ALA A 409 0.04 19.30 -5.39
CA ALA A 409 0.48 20.64 -5.74
C ALA A 409 1.49 21.21 -4.72
N ILE A 410 1.24 21.05 -3.42
CA ILE A 410 2.17 21.48 -2.37
C ILE A 410 3.48 20.70 -2.46
N ASP A 411 3.42 19.39 -2.63
CA ASP A 411 4.61 18.53 -2.73
C ASP A 411 5.41 18.84 -4.01
N ASP A 412 4.75 19.10 -5.14
CA ASP A 412 5.38 19.55 -6.38
C ASP A 412 6.03 20.93 -6.21
N PHE A 413 5.35 21.91 -5.61
CA PHE A 413 5.96 23.22 -5.31
C PHE A 413 7.20 23.06 -4.43
N THR A 414 7.10 22.20 -3.40
CA THR A 414 8.18 21.89 -2.49
C THR A 414 9.40 21.35 -3.24
N ARG A 415 9.18 20.41 -4.17
CA ARG A 415 10.25 19.70 -4.89
C ARG A 415 10.81 20.47 -6.09
N THR A 416 9.99 21.26 -6.76
CA THR A 416 10.35 21.93 -8.02
C THR A 416 10.80 23.37 -7.81
N ILE A 417 10.31 24.05 -6.77
CA ILE A 417 10.58 25.46 -6.52
C ILE A 417 11.31 25.66 -5.18
N PHE A 418 10.68 25.29 -4.07
CA PHE A 418 11.12 25.67 -2.73
C PHE A 418 12.47 25.05 -2.35
N LEU A 419 12.55 23.71 -2.30
CA LEU A 419 13.79 23.01 -1.95
C LEU A 419 14.96 23.32 -2.91
N PRO A 420 14.78 23.30 -4.25
CA PRO A 420 15.84 23.71 -5.16
C PRO A 420 16.39 25.11 -4.86
N ARG A 421 15.52 26.11 -4.62
CA ARG A 421 15.96 27.48 -4.28
C ARG A 421 16.73 27.53 -2.96
N ILE A 422 16.31 26.75 -1.96
CA ILE A 422 17.01 26.63 -0.67
C ILE A 422 18.38 26.00 -0.83
N LEU A 423 18.48 24.88 -1.54
CA LEU A 423 19.72 24.16 -1.76
C LEU A 423 20.71 24.99 -2.60
N LEU A 424 20.23 25.67 -3.64
CA LEU A 424 21.03 26.61 -4.43
C LEU A 424 21.57 27.75 -3.55
N HIS A 425 20.74 28.30 -2.66
CA HIS A 425 21.20 29.33 -1.72
C HIS A 425 22.29 28.82 -0.77
N ILE A 426 22.15 27.61 -0.21
CA ILE A 426 23.18 26.98 0.64
C ILE A 426 24.51 26.86 -0.12
N GLN A 427 24.47 26.51 -1.40
CA GLN A 427 25.66 26.44 -2.24
C GLN A 427 26.25 27.83 -2.54
N GLU A 428 25.43 28.84 -2.81
CA GLU A 428 25.86 30.23 -3.05
C GLU A 428 26.62 30.81 -1.85
N ILE A 429 26.19 30.49 -0.63
CA ILE A 429 26.88 30.92 0.60
C ILE A 429 28.05 30.00 0.98
N GLY A 430 28.42 29.04 0.11
CA GLY A 430 29.58 28.17 0.28
C GLY A 430 29.44 27.08 1.35
N LYS A 431 28.22 26.78 1.80
CA LYS A 431 27.98 25.73 2.80
C LYS A 431 27.79 24.35 2.15
N PRO A 432 28.16 23.25 2.84
CA PRO A 432 27.92 21.90 2.33
C PRO A 432 26.42 21.60 2.28
N LEU A 433 26.00 20.87 1.23
CA LEU A 433 24.62 20.40 1.11
C LEU A 433 24.29 19.41 2.24
N PRO A 434 23.15 19.59 2.94
CA PRO A 434 22.68 18.63 3.94
C PRO A 434 22.27 17.30 3.27
N GLN A 435 22.34 16.20 4.01
CA GLN A 435 21.71 14.95 3.58
C GLN A 435 20.19 15.07 3.71
N PRO A 436 19.40 14.64 2.72
CA PRO A 436 17.95 14.64 2.85
C PRO A 436 17.50 13.68 3.94
N SER A 437 16.55 14.10 4.77
CA SER A 437 15.81 13.24 5.70
C SER A 437 14.30 13.36 5.48
N THR A 438 13.54 12.34 5.89
CA THR A 438 12.07 12.37 5.84
C THR A 438 11.51 13.54 6.65
N SER A 439 12.14 13.86 7.78
CA SER A 439 11.77 15.01 8.61
C SER A 439 11.95 16.33 7.85
N ASP A 440 13.08 16.52 7.17
CA ASP A 440 13.36 17.76 6.43
C ASP A 440 12.40 17.96 5.26
N LEU A 441 12.01 16.87 4.58
CA LEU A 441 11.02 16.92 3.50
C LEU A 441 9.63 17.28 4.02
N LEU A 442 9.23 16.74 5.17
CA LEU A 442 7.96 17.10 5.80
C LEU A 442 7.94 18.57 6.23
N GLN A 443 9.01 19.04 6.89
CA GLN A 443 9.14 20.44 7.29
C GLN A 443 9.19 21.38 6.07
N ALA A 444 9.82 20.97 4.98
CA ALA A 444 9.82 21.74 3.73
C ALA A 444 8.42 21.83 3.11
N SER A 445 7.63 20.75 3.16
CA SER A 445 6.24 20.73 2.69
C SER A 445 5.35 21.65 3.54
N ILE A 446 5.52 21.62 4.88
CA ILE A 446 4.83 22.55 5.79
C ILE A 446 5.23 24.01 5.54
N ALA A 447 6.52 24.29 5.35
CA ALA A 447 7.00 25.64 5.02
C ALA A 447 6.46 26.13 3.68
N SER A 448 6.46 25.26 2.67
CA SER A 448 5.90 25.51 1.34
C SER A 448 4.42 25.82 1.40
N PHE A 449 3.64 25.01 2.13
CA PHE A 449 2.21 25.26 2.35
C PHE A 449 1.97 26.62 3.02
N ASN A 450 2.72 26.95 4.08
CA ASN A 450 2.59 28.23 4.78
C ASN A 450 2.95 29.43 3.89
N LEU A 451 3.88 29.28 2.95
CA LEU A 451 4.17 30.29 1.94
C LEU A 451 3.04 30.44 0.93
N LEU A 452 2.51 29.33 0.42
CA LEU A 452 1.46 29.30 -0.59
C LEU A 452 0.15 29.91 -0.06
N ARG A 453 -0.28 29.50 1.14
CA ARG A 453 -1.58 29.90 1.72
C ARG A 453 -1.71 31.40 2.00
N GLY A 454 -0.61 32.07 2.33
CA GLY A 454 -0.62 33.48 2.75
C GLY A 454 -1.59 33.75 3.91
N GLU A 455 -2.40 34.81 3.77
CA GLU A 455 -3.37 35.26 4.80
C GLU A 455 -4.82 34.78 4.53
N THR A 456 -4.99 33.67 3.80
CA THR A 456 -6.35 33.19 3.46
C THR A 456 -7.15 32.78 4.70
N THR A 457 -8.43 33.17 4.73
CA THR A 457 -9.39 32.77 5.77
C THR A 457 -10.31 31.63 5.33
N ASN A 458 -10.34 31.31 4.02
CA ASN A 458 -11.01 30.13 3.46
C ASN A 458 -9.95 29.14 2.97
N LEU A 459 -9.40 28.38 3.91
CA LEU A 459 -8.23 27.56 3.65
C LEU A 459 -8.53 26.37 2.75
N LEU A 460 -9.61 25.62 3.02
CA LEU A 460 -10.02 24.51 2.17
C LEU A 460 -10.42 24.98 0.76
N GLY A 461 -11.14 26.11 0.64
CA GLY A 461 -11.45 26.68 -0.67
C GLY A 461 -10.20 27.07 -1.44
N TYR A 462 -9.22 27.69 -0.78
CA TYR A 462 -7.92 27.99 -1.39
C TYR A 462 -7.20 26.72 -1.88
N LEU A 463 -7.15 25.67 -1.04
CA LEU A 463 -6.48 24.42 -1.38
C LEU A 463 -7.13 23.72 -2.57
N PHE A 464 -8.46 23.65 -2.61
CA PHE A 464 -9.17 23.03 -3.74
C PHE A 464 -8.93 23.81 -5.04
N ASN A 465 -8.87 25.13 -4.95
CA ASN A 465 -8.55 25.94 -6.11
C ASN A 465 -7.09 25.77 -6.57
N LEU A 466 -6.15 25.65 -5.63
CA LEU A 466 -4.75 25.36 -5.94
C LEU A 466 -4.62 23.99 -6.62
N GLY A 467 -5.24 22.95 -6.06
CA GLY A 467 -5.26 21.60 -6.63
C GLY A 467 -5.83 21.58 -8.05
N TYR A 468 -6.98 22.25 -8.26
CA TYR A 468 -7.58 22.39 -9.58
C TYR A 468 -6.68 23.10 -10.61
N ARG A 469 -6.02 24.21 -10.22
CA ARG A 469 -5.10 24.90 -11.14
C ARG A 469 -3.89 24.03 -11.44
N TRP A 470 -3.36 23.35 -10.43
CA TRP A 470 -2.20 22.48 -10.57
C TRP A 470 -2.49 21.29 -11.48
N SER A 471 -3.62 20.58 -11.30
CA SER A 471 -3.97 19.44 -12.14
C SER A 471 -4.04 19.83 -13.63
N ASN A 472 -4.61 21.00 -13.92
CA ASN A 472 -4.65 21.56 -15.28
C ASN A 472 -3.30 21.96 -15.88
N ARG A 473 -2.28 22.21 -15.05
CA ARG A 473 -0.93 22.65 -15.49
C ARG A 473 0.14 21.58 -15.32
N TYR A 474 -0.18 20.46 -14.68
CA TYR A 474 0.77 19.40 -14.43
C TYR A 474 1.45 18.86 -15.70
N PRO A 475 0.77 18.66 -16.84
CA PRO A 475 1.46 18.21 -18.05
C PRO A 475 2.56 19.19 -18.49
N GLN A 476 2.33 20.50 -18.37
CA GLN A 476 3.33 21.52 -18.68
C GLN A 476 4.48 21.50 -17.67
N LEU A 477 4.18 21.40 -16.36
CA LEU A 477 5.21 21.25 -15.33
C LEU A 477 6.08 20.00 -15.58
N LEU A 478 5.47 18.87 -15.91
CA LEU A 478 6.16 17.62 -16.21
C LEU A 478 7.06 17.75 -17.44
N GLN A 479 6.60 18.46 -18.48
CA GLN A 479 7.42 18.77 -19.66
C GLN A 479 8.59 19.69 -19.33
N ILE A 480 8.51 20.56 -18.33
CA ILE A 480 9.65 21.40 -17.94
C ILE A 480 10.66 20.61 -17.09
N VAL A 481 10.19 19.78 -16.15
CA VAL A 481 11.07 18.96 -15.28
C VAL A 481 11.76 17.85 -16.07
N ASN A 482 10.96 17.19 -16.90
CA ASN A 482 11.39 16.19 -17.87
C ASN A 482 11.19 16.78 -19.25
N PRO A 483 12.01 17.77 -19.68
CA PRO A 483 12.01 18.19 -21.07
C PRO A 483 12.17 16.89 -21.83
N VAL A 484 11.20 16.60 -22.70
CA VAL A 484 11.21 15.41 -23.55
C VAL A 484 12.64 15.34 -24.01
N LYS A 485 13.41 14.40 -23.44
CA LYS A 485 14.78 14.18 -23.88
C LYS A 485 14.52 13.88 -25.34
N GLU A 486 14.91 14.81 -26.22
CA GLU A 486 14.99 14.60 -27.67
C GLU A 486 15.38 13.15 -27.76
N LYS A 487 14.45 12.27 -28.17
CA LYS A 487 14.54 10.83 -27.89
C LYS A 487 15.98 10.49 -28.12
N ILE A 488 16.79 10.31 -27.06
CA ILE A 488 18.21 9.98 -27.24
C ILE A 488 18.06 8.75 -28.09
N PRO A 489 18.47 8.77 -29.37
CA PRO A 489 17.97 7.81 -30.33
C PRO A 489 18.17 6.48 -29.67
N ILE A 490 17.06 5.83 -29.25
CA ILE A 490 17.18 4.49 -28.69
C ILE A 490 17.82 3.81 -29.87
N ASN A 491 19.09 3.48 -29.72
CA ASN A 491 19.80 2.82 -30.77
C ASN A 491 19.06 1.49 -30.87
N LYS A 492 18.09 1.41 -31.79
CA LYS A 492 17.11 0.32 -31.83
C LYS A 492 17.86 -0.99 -31.94
N ASP A 493 18.97 -0.95 -32.66
CA ASP A 493 19.97 -2.00 -32.81
C ASP A 493 20.65 -2.38 -31.47
N PHE A 494 20.93 -1.44 -30.56
CA PHE A 494 21.41 -1.76 -29.20
C PHE A 494 20.39 -2.56 -28.39
N GLU A 495 19.14 -2.10 -28.30
CA GLU A 495 18.10 -2.78 -27.51
C GLU A 495 17.70 -4.12 -28.14
N GLU A 496 17.68 -4.20 -29.47
CA GLU A 496 17.44 -5.44 -30.21
C GLU A 496 18.56 -6.47 -29.95
N LYS A 497 19.83 -6.09 -30.11
CA LYS A 497 20.96 -6.96 -29.76
C LYS A 497 20.92 -7.40 -28.30
N ARG A 498 20.60 -6.49 -27.37
CA ARG A 498 20.50 -6.80 -25.94
C ARG A 498 19.38 -7.82 -25.64
N ARG A 499 18.16 -7.61 -26.18
CA ARG A 499 17.03 -8.54 -26.03
C ARG A 499 17.38 -9.92 -26.56
N ASN A 500 18.14 -9.96 -27.65
CA ASN A 500 18.59 -11.20 -28.29
C ASN A 500 19.87 -11.80 -27.66
N ASN A 501 20.34 -11.27 -26.52
CA ASN A 501 21.61 -11.67 -25.89
C ASN A 501 22.81 -11.69 -26.86
N ALA A 502 22.88 -10.66 -27.71
CA ALA A 502 23.94 -10.40 -28.68
C ALA A 502 24.73 -9.11 -28.35
N TRP A 503 25.88 -8.95 -29.00
CA TRP A 503 26.79 -7.80 -28.89
C TRP A 503 27.47 -7.51 -30.24
N PRO A 504 28.05 -6.31 -30.42
CA PRO A 504 28.72 -5.93 -31.66
C PRO A 504 29.87 -6.87 -32.04
N LYS A 505 30.01 -7.14 -33.35
CA LYS A 505 31.20 -7.79 -33.92
C LYS A 505 32.39 -6.84 -33.84
N LEU A 506 33.58 -7.38 -33.59
CA LEU A 506 34.81 -6.58 -33.58
C LEU A 506 35.31 -6.29 -35.00
N THR A 507 35.13 -7.23 -35.92
CA THR A 507 35.51 -7.10 -37.33
C THR A 507 34.68 -8.05 -38.19
N ASN A 508 34.87 -8.07 -39.50
CA ASN A 508 34.25 -9.05 -40.39
C ASN A 508 34.91 -10.42 -40.26
N ASP A 509 34.22 -11.47 -40.72
CA ASP A 509 34.82 -12.80 -40.83
C ASP A 509 36.00 -12.75 -41.81
N PHE A 510 37.05 -13.51 -41.52
CA PHE A 510 38.31 -13.48 -42.28
C PHE A 510 38.65 -14.88 -42.80
N VAL A 511 39.07 -14.97 -44.07
CA VAL A 511 39.49 -16.23 -44.70
C VAL A 511 41.01 -16.23 -44.80
N ALA A 512 41.65 -17.18 -44.12
CA ALA A 512 43.09 -17.36 -44.19
C ALA A 512 43.51 -18.07 -45.49
N SER A 513 44.78 -17.96 -45.87
CA SER A 513 45.33 -18.60 -47.08
C SER A 513 45.32 -20.13 -47.05
N ASN A 514 44.99 -20.74 -45.91
CA ASN A 514 44.81 -22.19 -45.75
C ASN A 514 43.33 -22.61 -45.71
N ASP A 515 42.45 -21.76 -46.23
CA ASP A 515 40.99 -21.92 -46.36
C ASP A 515 40.23 -21.99 -45.02
N LEU A 516 40.88 -21.77 -43.88
CA LEU A 516 40.17 -21.66 -42.60
C LEU A 516 39.53 -20.29 -42.45
N VAL A 517 38.33 -20.27 -41.88
CA VAL A 517 37.57 -19.03 -41.64
C VAL A 517 37.58 -18.68 -40.17
N VAL A 518 38.00 -17.46 -39.86
CA VAL A 518 37.91 -16.84 -38.53
C VAL A 518 36.56 -16.12 -38.43
N ARG A 519 35.67 -16.64 -37.59
CA ARG A 519 34.31 -16.12 -37.40
C ARG A 519 34.09 -15.46 -36.05
N ASN A 520 33.31 -14.39 -36.03
CA ASN A 520 32.93 -13.71 -34.78
C ASN A 520 31.83 -14.49 -34.03
N LEU A 521 31.98 -14.65 -32.72
CA LEU A 521 30.91 -15.17 -31.85
C LEU A 521 30.25 -14.00 -31.12
N THR A 522 29.13 -13.53 -31.66
CA THR A 522 28.47 -12.28 -31.26
C THR A 522 27.20 -12.47 -30.42
N SER A 523 26.85 -13.69 -30.08
CA SER A 523 25.65 -13.99 -29.29
C SER A 523 25.85 -15.14 -28.32
N MET A 524 25.03 -15.16 -27.26
CA MET A 524 24.98 -16.29 -26.32
C MET A 524 24.74 -17.62 -27.04
N ALA A 525 23.86 -17.64 -28.05
CA ALA A 525 23.58 -18.83 -28.84
C ALA A 525 24.84 -19.31 -29.58
N SER A 526 25.58 -18.40 -30.24
CA SER A 526 26.81 -18.75 -30.96
C SER A 526 27.93 -19.24 -30.03
N LEU A 527 28.08 -18.65 -28.84
CA LEU A 527 29.07 -19.12 -27.85
C LEU A 527 28.70 -20.49 -27.29
N LYS A 528 27.41 -20.75 -27.06
CA LYS A 528 26.92 -22.04 -26.57
C LYS A 528 27.10 -23.14 -27.61
N GLU A 529 26.70 -22.88 -28.84
CA GLU A 529 26.89 -23.83 -29.95
C GLU A 529 28.37 -24.17 -30.13
N GLU A 530 29.25 -23.16 -30.09
CA GLU A 530 30.69 -23.39 -30.19
C GLU A 530 31.25 -24.17 -28.99
N SER A 531 30.74 -23.90 -27.78
CA SER A 531 31.06 -24.65 -26.57
C SER A 531 30.73 -26.13 -26.72
N ASP A 532 29.59 -26.45 -27.33
CA ASP A 532 29.11 -27.81 -27.55
C ASP A 532 29.96 -28.52 -28.63
N ARG A 533 30.27 -27.84 -29.75
CA ARG A 533 31.09 -28.38 -30.84
C ARG A 533 32.51 -28.74 -30.38
N LEU A 534 33.13 -27.88 -29.59
CA LEU A 534 34.52 -28.02 -29.16
C LEU A 534 34.67 -28.65 -27.76
N ASP A 535 33.57 -28.94 -27.05
CA ASP A 535 33.57 -29.55 -25.72
C ASP A 535 34.48 -28.80 -24.74
N HIS A 536 34.37 -27.47 -24.70
CA HIS A 536 35.15 -26.63 -23.80
C HIS A 536 34.47 -25.30 -23.46
N CYS A 537 34.84 -24.69 -22.33
CA CYS A 537 34.03 -23.75 -21.56
C CYS A 537 33.88 -22.32 -22.12
N VAL A 538 33.62 -22.15 -23.42
CA VAL A 538 33.40 -20.84 -24.05
C VAL A 538 31.97 -20.33 -23.81
N GLY A 539 30.99 -21.24 -23.73
CA GLY A 539 29.56 -20.91 -23.70
C GLY A 539 29.01 -20.39 -22.37
N ASN A 540 29.58 -20.77 -21.22
CA ASN A 540 29.03 -20.39 -19.91
C ASN A 540 29.88 -19.34 -19.17
N LEU A 541 31.21 -19.36 -19.34
CA LEU A 541 32.12 -18.48 -18.60
C LEU A 541 32.27 -17.10 -19.24
N TYR A 542 32.18 -17.01 -20.57
CA TYR A 542 32.52 -15.79 -21.30
C TYR A 542 31.34 -14.94 -21.72
N VAL A 543 30.11 -15.47 -21.69
CA VAL A 543 28.89 -14.74 -22.09
C VAL A 543 28.77 -13.42 -21.33
N ASN A 544 29.00 -13.43 -20.03
CA ASN A 544 28.91 -12.22 -19.21
C ASN A 544 30.01 -11.19 -19.53
N SER A 545 31.19 -11.62 -19.94
CA SER A 545 32.29 -10.73 -20.33
C SER A 545 32.05 -10.16 -21.73
N ALA A 546 31.65 -10.99 -22.69
CA ALA A 546 31.37 -10.59 -24.06
C ALA A 546 30.15 -9.65 -24.14
N LYS A 547 29.04 -9.99 -23.44
CA LYS A 547 27.86 -9.12 -23.30
C LYS A 547 28.20 -7.74 -22.73
N LYS A 548 29.24 -7.66 -21.88
CA LYS A 548 29.70 -6.40 -21.28
C LYS A 548 30.78 -5.68 -22.12
N GLY A 549 31.08 -6.16 -23.33
CA GLY A 549 32.15 -5.63 -24.17
C GLY A 549 33.54 -5.74 -23.53
N ARG A 550 33.76 -6.75 -22.68
CA ARG A 550 35.04 -6.98 -21.97
C ARG A 550 35.97 -7.97 -22.67
N CYS A 551 35.47 -8.66 -23.69
CA CYS A 551 36.22 -9.56 -24.55
C CYS A 551 35.48 -9.76 -25.87
N HIS A 552 36.19 -10.11 -26.93
CA HIS A 552 35.61 -10.64 -28.16
C HIS A 552 36.16 -12.05 -28.39
N ILE A 553 35.29 -12.98 -28.80
CA ILE A 553 35.67 -14.37 -29.03
C ILE A 553 35.43 -14.71 -30.49
N PHE A 554 36.40 -15.42 -31.05
CA PHE A 554 36.37 -15.89 -32.42
C PHE A 554 36.49 -17.41 -32.46
N SER A 555 35.87 -18.01 -33.47
CA SER A 555 36.03 -19.42 -33.82
C SER A 555 36.84 -19.54 -35.12
N VAL A 556 37.70 -20.55 -35.20
CA VAL A 556 38.37 -20.96 -36.44
C VAL A 556 37.67 -22.20 -36.97
N GLN A 557 37.05 -22.07 -38.15
CA GLN A 557 36.15 -23.07 -38.73
C GLN A 557 36.53 -23.45 -40.16
N SER A 558 35.93 -24.52 -40.65
CA SER A 558 35.90 -24.84 -42.09
C SER A 558 35.12 -23.78 -42.88
N PRO A 559 35.34 -23.66 -44.21
CA PRO A 559 34.62 -22.69 -45.06
C PRO A 559 33.09 -22.73 -44.92
N ASP A 560 32.54 -23.94 -44.86
CA ASP A 560 31.11 -24.22 -44.71
C ASP A 560 30.59 -24.02 -43.28
N GLY A 561 31.47 -23.73 -42.30
CA GLY A 561 31.12 -23.56 -40.89
C GLY A 561 30.64 -24.83 -40.19
N THR A 562 30.76 -26.01 -40.81
CA THR A 562 30.28 -27.28 -40.23
C THR A 562 31.22 -27.81 -39.16
N THR A 563 32.51 -27.51 -39.27
CA THR A 563 33.53 -27.98 -38.33
C THR A 563 34.23 -26.81 -37.67
N SER A 564 34.20 -26.79 -36.33
CA SER A 564 34.98 -25.87 -35.50
C SER A 564 36.28 -26.53 -35.05
N PHE A 565 37.40 -25.84 -35.14
CA PHE A 565 38.73 -26.37 -34.80
C PHE A 565 39.33 -25.76 -33.53
N SER A 566 39.07 -24.47 -33.28
CA SER A 566 39.59 -23.75 -32.11
C SER A 566 38.87 -22.43 -31.90
N THR A 567 38.96 -21.85 -30.71
CA THR A 567 38.55 -20.47 -30.42
C THR A 567 39.68 -19.65 -29.84
N PHE A 568 39.65 -18.34 -30.07
CA PHE A 568 40.56 -17.41 -29.39
C PHE A 568 39.84 -16.17 -28.86
N GLU A 569 40.36 -15.62 -27.77
CA GLU A 569 39.85 -14.43 -27.11
C GLU A 569 40.73 -13.23 -27.42
N VAL A 570 40.11 -12.11 -27.76
CA VAL A 570 40.75 -10.83 -28.05
C VAL A 570 40.32 -9.81 -27.01
N ARG A 571 41.30 -9.04 -26.52
CA ARG A 571 41.04 -7.90 -25.62
C ARG A 571 40.19 -6.84 -26.35
N PRO A 572 39.19 -6.23 -25.70
CA PRO A 572 38.36 -5.22 -26.33
C PRO A 572 39.16 -3.94 -26.58
N PRO A 573 38.81 -3.19 -27.64
CA PRO A 573 39.33 -1.84 -27.86
C PRO A 573 39.00 -0.90 -26.70
N ASN A 574 39.83 0.11 -26.47
CA ASN A 574 39.64 1.10 -25.41
C ASN A 574 39.44 2.53 -25.92
N THR A 575 39.73 2.80 -27.19
CA THR A 575 39.45 4.08 -27.85
C THR A 575 38.81 3.87 -29.22
N LYS A 576 38.18 4.93 -29.75
CA LYS A 576 37.67 4.99 -31.13
C LYS A 576 38.79 5.30 -32.15
N ASP A 577 40.00 5.60 -31.68
CA ASP A 577 41.16 5.89 -32.53
C ASP A 577 41.72 4.60 -33.16
N PRO A 578 41.62 4.42 -34.49
CA PRO A 578 42.11 3.22 -35.15
C PRO A 578 43.62 3.06 -35.06
N ILE A 579 44.42 4.12 -35.18
CA ILE A 579 45.88 4.03 -35.19
C ILE A 579 46.40 3.48 -33.85
N LEU A 580 45.77 3.91 -32.74
CA LEU A 580 46.12 3.44 -31.41
C LEU A 580 45.70 1.99 -31.18
N GLU A 581 44.55 1.56 -31.70
CA GLU A 581 44.01 0.22 -31.44
C GLU A 581 44.64 -0.87 -32.31
N LEU A 582 45.04 -0.58 -33.56
CA LEU A 582 45.71 -1.55 -34.43
C LEU A 582 46.97 -2.15 -33.75
N ASN A 583 47.72 -1.30 -33.03
CA ASN A 583 48.93 -1.72 -32.32
C ASN A 583 48.66 -2.41 -30.97
N ARG A 584 47.41 -2.39 -30.48
CA ARG A 584 47.01 -2.89 -29.16
C ARG A 584 46.22 -4.19 -29.21
N VAL A 585 45.83 -4.66 -30.40
CA VAL A 585 45.13 -5.93 -30.57
C VAL A 585 45.97 -7.06 -29.98
N THR A 586 45.44 -7.64 -28.91
CA THR A 586 46.11 -8.67 -28.11
C THR A 586 45.20 -9.89 -28.02
N VAL A 587 45.72 -11.04 -28.40
CA VAL A 587 45.07 -12.34 -28.17
C VAL A 587 45.38 -12.79 -26.75
N CYS A 588 44.35 -12.90 -25.92
CA CYS A 588 44.48 -13.32 -24.52
C CYS A 588 44.74 -14.83 -24.41
N GLN A 589 44.08 -15.62 -25.26
CA GLN A 589 44.18 -17.08 -25.27
C GLN A 589 43.71 -17.66 -26.60
N HIS A 590 44.22 -18.84 -26.95
CA HIS A 590 43.81 -19.64 -28.12
C HIS A 590 43.74 -21.11 -27.72
N LYS A 591 42.57 -21.74 -27.89
CA LYS A 591 42.29 -23.09 -27.39
C LYS A 591 41.57 -23.93 -28.44
N GLY A 592 42.00 -25.18 -28.60
CA GLY A 592 41.32 -26.19 -29.40
C GLY A 592 40.32 -27.01 -28.56
N ARG A 593 39.77 -28.06 -29.18
CA ARG A 593 38.82 -29.00 -28.56
C ARG A 593 39.28 -29.47 -27.17
N LYS A 594 38.37 -29.48 -26.18
CA LYS A 594 38.67 -29.83 -24.78
C LYS A 594 39.78 -28.99 -24.14
N ASN A 595 39.85 -27.70 -24.48
CA ASN A 595 40.89 -26.75 -24.03
C ASN A 595 42.33 -27.15 -24.40
N ARG A 596 42.53 -28.03 -25.39
CA ARG A 596 43.85 -28.48 -25.83
C ARG A 596 44.56 -27.42 -26.68
N VAL A 597 45.82 -27.70 -27.01
CA VAL A 597 46.57 -26.88 -27.98
C VAL A 597 45.84 -26.91 -29.35
N PRO A 598 45.60 -25.75 -29.99
CA PRO A 598 45.01 -25.68 -31.31
C PRO A 598 45.86 -26.39 -32.39
N PRO A 599 45.25 -26.93 -33.46
CA PRO A 599 45.99 -27.40 -34.63
C PRO A 599 46.87 -26.30 -35.23
N LYS A 600 48.03 -26.67 -35.78
CA LYS A 600 49.00 -25.72 -36.38
C LYS A 600 48.36 -24.80 -37.43
N LYS A 601 47.49 -25.34 -38.28
CA LYS A 601 46.74 -24.57 -39.28
C LYS A 601 45.88 -23.46 -38.66
N CYS A 602 45.32 -23.68 -37.47
CA CYS A 602 44.55 -22.66 -36.76
C CYS A 602 45.44 -21.56 -36.20
N THR A 603 46.65 -21.90 -35.74
CA THR A 603 47.65 -20.91 -35.31
C THR A 603 48.11 -20.06 -36.50
N GLU A 604 48.33 -20.66 -37.67
CA GLU A 604 48.64 -19.94 -38.92
C GLU A 604 47.52 -18.99 -39.33
N ALA A 605 46.25 -19.43 -39.25
CA ALA A 605 45.09 -18.59 -39.55
C ALA A 605 44.97 -17.41 -38.57
N LEU A 606 45.22 -17.64 -37.27
CA LEU A 606 45.24 -16.58 -36.26
C LEU A 606 46.37 -15.57 -36.52
N SER A 607 47.57 -16.03 -36.85
CA SER A 607 48.70 -15.14 -37.16
C SER A 607 48.36 -14.22 -38.34
N GLN A 608 47.80 -14.78 -39.42
CA GLN A 608 47.36 -13.98 -40.57
C GLN A 608 46.28 -12.97 -40.18
N TRP A 609 45.29 -13.38 -39.39
CA TRP A 609 44.24 -12.47 -38.91
C TRP A 609 44.82 -11.29 -38.12
N VAL A 610 45.79 -11.53 -37.24
CA VAL A 610 46.47 -10.46 -36.49
C VAL A 610 47.25 -9.53 -37.41
N ASP A 611 47.95 -10.07 -38.41
CA ASP A 611 48.74 -9.28 -39.37
C ASP A 611 47.85 -8.41 -40.26
N GLU A 612 46.71 -8.93 -40.72
CA GLU A 612 45.73 -8.19 -41.50
C GLU A 612 45.12 -7.03 -40.70
N ILE A 613 44.83 -7.23 -39.41
CA ILE A 613 44.41 -6.14 -38.54
C ILE A 613 45.54 -5.14 -38.35
N LYS A 614 46.75 -5.56 -37.95
CA LYS A 614 47.85 -4.63 -37.69
C LYS A 614 48.26 -3.81 -38.91
N SER A 615 48.10 -4.36 -40.10
CA SER A 615 48.34 -3.65 -41.37
C SER A 615 47.20 -2.72 -41.79
N GLY A 616 46.07 -2.72 -41.08
CA GLY A 616 44.88 -1.92 -41.40
C GLY A 616 44.04 -2.47 -42.55
N ARG A 617 44.37 -3.65 -43.11
CA ARG A 617 43.61 -4.28 -44.19
C ARG A 617 42.31 -4.93 -43.70
N LEU A 618 42.28 -5.39 -42.44
CA LEU A 618 41.06 -5.85 -41.77
C LEU A 618 40.60 -4.80 -40.75
N GLU A 619 39.52 -4.09 -41.11
CA GLU A 619 38.99 -2.97 -40.32
C GLU A 619 38.35 -3.42 -39.00
N LEU A 620 38.59 -2.65 -37.94
CA LEU A 620 37.96 -2.83 -36.62
C LEU A 620 36.70 -1.97 -36.51
N ASN A 621 35.61 -2.55 -36.00
CA ASN A 621 34.36 -1.87 -35.70
C ASN A 621 34.43 -1.11 -34.35
N LEU A 622 35.32 -0.11 -34.28
CA LEU A 622 35.63 0.59 -33.03
C LEU A 622 34.48 1.44 -32.52
N GLU A 623 33.72 2.07 -33.42
CA GLU A 623 32.63 2.98 -33.05
C GLU A 623 31.54 2.24 -32.28
N GLU A 624 30.99 1.18 -32.87
CA GLU A 624 29.90 0.40 -32.29
C GLU A 624 30.33 -0.32 -31.00
N VAL A 625 31.54 -0.88 -30.96
CA VAL A 625 32.07 -1.61 -29.79
C VAL A 625 32.29 -0.67 -28.60
N ILE A 626 32.85 0.52 -28.82
CA ILE A 626 33.08 1.49 -27.75
C ILE A 626 31.76 2.07 -27.24
N ASP A 627 30.82 2.38 -28.14
CA ASP A 627 29.51 2.89 -27.75
C ASP A 627 28.72 1.86 -26.93
N TRP A 628 28.79 0.58 -27.31
CA TRP A 628 28.24 -0.53 -26.53
C TRP A 628 28.82 -0.58 -25.11
N LYS A 629 30.14 -0.47 -24.96
CA LYS A 629 30.80 -0.48 -23.64
C LYS A 629 30.38 0.70 -22.77
N ILE A 630 30.26 1.90 -23.35
CA ILE A 630 29.81 3.10 -22.64
C ILE A 630 28.39 2.89 -22.14
N GLU A 631 27.48 2.42 -22.99
CA GLU A 631 26.08 2.23 -22.64
C GLU A 631 25.87 1.15 -21.56
N VAL A 632 26.59 0.03 -21.65
CA VAL A 632 26.57 -1.01 -20.61
C VAL A 632 27.11 -0.49 -19.28
N ASN A 633 28.16 0.35 -19.28
CA ASN A 633 28.73 0.90 -18.05
C ASN A 633 27.84 1.98 -17.42
N LYS A 634 27.20 2.86 -18.22
CA LYS A 634 26.23 3.85 -17.71
C LYS A 634 25.14 3.20 -16.87
N ARG A 635 24.58 2.10 -17.36
CA ARG A 635 23.55 1.32 -16.63
C ARG A 635 24.11 0.54 -15.45
N ARG A 636 25.32 -0.01 -15.57
CA ARG A 636 26.00 -0.67 -14.44
C ARG A 636 26.29 0.32 -13.31
N ASP A 637 26.64 1.56 -13.61
CA ASP A 637 26.88 2.56 -12.59
C ASP A 637 25.55 2.93 -11.93
N GLN A 638 24.46 3.08 -12.70
CA GLN A 638 23.10 3.16 -12.13
C GLN A 638 22.80 1.98 -11.19
N ASP A 639 23.12 0.73 -11.56
CA ASP A 639 22.90 -0.48 -10.74
C ASP A 639 23.88 -0.65 -9.55
N LYS A 640 25.14 -0.22 -9.67
CA LYS A 640 26.16 -0.31 -8.60
C LYS A 640 25.93 0.74 -7.52
N PHE A 641 25.45 1.93 -7.87
CA PHE A 641 25.06 2.98 -6.93
C PHE A 641 23.81 2.63 -6.10
N HIS A 642 23.17 1.48 -6.35
CA HIS A 642 22.12 0.93 -5.49
C HIS A 642 22.67 0.03 -4.37
N ARG A 643 23.95 -0.38 -4.41
CA ARG A 643 24.49 -1.42 -3.50
C ARG A 643 25.56 -0.95 -2.49
N SER A 644 26.11 0.27 -2.60
CA SER A 644 27.08 0.80 -1.62
C SER A 644 26.44 1.95 -0.82
N GLY A 645 26.11 1.69 0.44
CA GLY A 645 25.53 2.69 1.34
C GLY A 645 26.36 3.98 1.43
N LEU A 646 25.64 5.10 1.59
CA LEU A 646 26.03 6.53 1.56
C LEU A 646 26.15 7.14 0.15
N LEU A 647 25.00 7.59 -0.37
CA LEU A 647 24.92 8.55 -1.46
C LEU A 647 25.53 9.89 -1.01
N SER A 648 26.28 10.56 -1.89
CA SER A 648 26.65 11.96 -1.62
C SER A 648 25.37 12.82 -1.56
N PRO A 649 25.32 13.90 -0.75
CA PRO A 649 24.12 14.73 -0.60
C PRO A 649 23.57 15.20 -1.95
N LYS A 650 24.45 15.59 -2.89
CA LYS A 650 24.05 16.00 -4.23
C LYS A 650 23.30 14.90 -5.00
N ILE A 651 23.78 13.66 -4.95
CA ILE A 651 23.14 12.53 -5.63
C ILE A 651 21.83 12.16 -4.92
N ALA A 652 21.79 12.24 -3.59
CA ALA A 652 20.57 11.99 -2.82
C ALA A 652 19.46 13.00 -3.20
N TRP A 653 19.80 14.30 -3.31
CA TRP A 653 18.87 15.33 -3.79
C TRP A 653 18.48 15.15 -5.26
N GLN A 654 19.41 14.73 -6.13
CA GLN A 654 19.07 14.41 -7.52
C GLN A 654 18.03 13.29 -7.65
N ARG A 655 18.06 12.29 -6.75
CA ARG A 655 17.04 11.23 -6.73
C ARG A 655 15.68 11.73 -6.25
N LEU A 656 15.66 12.66 -5.30
CA LEU A 656 14.42 13.17 -4.70
C LEU A 656 13.74 14.26 -5.53
N LEU A 657 14.53 15.12 -6.17
CA LEU A 657 14.08 16.33 -6.88
C LEU A 657 14.19 16.21 -8.41
N GLY A 658 14.87 15.17 -8.92
CA GLY A 658 15.13 14.94 -10.34
C GLY A 658 16.51 15.40 -10.80
N GLU A 659 17.02 14.88 -11.93
CA GLU A 659 18.38 15.15 -12.44
C GLU A 659 18.68 16.64 -12.70
N ASN A 660 17.64 17.45 -12.84
CA ASN A 660 17.69 18.83 -13.31
C ASN A 660 17.47 19.87 -12.21
N TRP A 661 17.35 19.48 -10.94
CA TRP A 661 16.98 20.39 -9.85
C TRP A 661 17.95 21.57 -9.66
N ASP A 662 19.24 21.40 -9.98
CA ASP A 662 20.29 22.41 -9.84
C ASP A 662 20.52 23.24 -11.11
N LYS A 663 19.66 23.10 -12.14
CA LYS A 663 19.78 23.84 -13.41
C LYS A 663 18.99 25.16 -13.37
N PRO A 664 19.66 26.33 -13.46
CA PRO A 664 18.99 27.63 -13.35
C PRO A 664 17.89 27.87 -14.39
N ASP A 665 18.10 27.49 -15.65
CA ASP A 665 17.12 27.72 -16.72
C ASP A 665 15.82 26.94 -16.51
N ILE A 666 15.92 25.69 -16.04
CA ILE A 666 14.76 24.84 -15.76
C ILE A 666 14.02 25.37 -14.53
N HIS A 667 14.77 25.76 -13.50
CA HIS A 667 14.19 26.36 -12.29
C HIS A 667 13.45 27.67 -12.60
N LEU A 668 14.00 28.52 -13.45
CA LEU A 668 13.36 29.77 -13.88
C LEU A 668 12.09 29.51 -14.70
N GLN A 669 12.11 28.53 -15.62
CA GLN A 669 10.91 28.14 -16.36
C GLN A 669 9.81 27.61 -15.44
N LEU A 670 10.17 26.73 -14.49
CA LEU A 670 9.27 26.26 -13.46
C LEU A 670 8.71 27.41 -12.63
N TRP A 671 9.55 28.35 -12.22
CA TRP A 671 9.12 29.52 -11.46
C TRP A 671 8.08 30.34 -12.24
N HIS A 672 8.31 30.64 -13.52
CA HIS A 672 7.34 31.37 -14.33
C HIS A 672 6.04 30.61 -14.53
N GLU A 673 6.11 29.29 -14.71
CA GLU A 673 4.92 28.45 -14.84
C GLU A 673 4.07 28.49 -13.55
N TRP A 674 4.72 28.32 -12.39
CA TRP A 674 4.08 28.51 -11.09
C TRP A 674 3.54 29.92 -10.90
N GLN A 675 4.34 30.94 -11.20
CA GLN A 675 4.02 32.35 -11.04
C GLN A 675 2.78 32.77 -11.83
N ASN A 676 2.71 32.37 -13.10
CA ASN A 676 1.68 32.84 -14.02
C ASN A 676 0.35 32.11 -13.84
N HIS A 677 0.36 30.88 -13.32
CA HIS A 677 -0.82 30.02 -13.34
C HIS A 677 -1.26 29.51 -11.96
N LEU A 678 -0.34 29.35 -11.01
CA LEU A 678 -0.61 28.66 -9.74
C LEU A 678 -0.50 29.59 -8.53
N LEU A 679 0.52 30.45 -8.49
CA LEU A 679 0.79 31.34 -7.38
C LEU A 679 -0.16 32.54 -7.35
N SER A 680 -0.31 33.13 -6.17
CA SER A 680 -1.09 34.35 -5.97
C SER A 680 -0.42 35.28 -4.95
N GLY A 681 -0.97 36.48 -4.78
CA GLY A 681 -0.52 37.43 -3.75
C GLY A 681 0.83 38.10 -4.07
N LYS A 682 1.66 38.30 -3.04
CA LYS A 682 2.97 38.97 -3.16
C LYS A 682 3.99 38.09 -3.90
N ILE A 683 3.95 36.78 -3.69
CA ILE A 683 4.91 35.83 -4.26
C ILE A 683 4.81 35.80 -5.80
N SER A 684 3.59 35.86 -6.35
CA SER A 684 3.39 35.86 -7.81
C SER A 684 3.84 37.14 -8.53
N LYS A 685 4.22 38.21 -7.81
CA LYS A 685 4.67 39.47 -8.42
C LYS A 685 6.19 39.57 -8.60
N SER A 686 6.96 38.63 -8.06
CA SER A 686 8.43 38.63 -8.16
C SER A 686 8.92 38.09 -9.49
N SER A 687 10.00 38.66 -10.04
CA SER A 687 10.64 38.15 -11.26
C SER A 687 11.31 36.78 -11.09
N GLY A 688 11.60 36.38 -9.86
CA GLY A 688 12.30 35.12 -9.56
C GLY A 688 12.00 34.58 -8.16
N SER A 689 12.45 33.36 -7.91
CA SER A 689 12.21 32.60 -6.68
C SER A 689 12.99 33.12 -5.47
N GLU A 690 13.89 34.10 -5.66
CA GLU A 690 14.66 34.75 -4.60
C GLU A 690 13.75 35.38 -3.54
N ILE A 691 12.55 35.81 -3.93
CA ILE A 691 11.52 36.35 -3.02
C ILE A 691 11.18 35.38 -1.89
N LEU A 692 11.35 34.06 -2.11
CA LEU A 692 11.09 33.05 -1.08
C LEU A 692 12.04 33.24 0.10
N LEU A 693 13.28 33.65 -0.14
CA LEU A 693 14.28 33.86 0.90
C LEU A 693 13.97 35.08 1.78
N GLU A 694 13.14 36.03 1.33
CA GLU A 694 12.73 37.18 2.15
C GLU A 694 11.68 36.80 3.22
N SER A 695 11.05 35.64 3.10
CA SER A 695 10.00 35.22 4.02
C SER A 695 10.56 34.73 5.37
N PRO A 696 10.00 35.17 6.51
CA PRO A 696 10.35 34.63 7.83
C PRO A 696 10.20 33.11 7.93
N ILE A 697 9.22 32.52 7.21
CA ILE A 697 9.00 31.07 7.16
C ILE A 697 10.23 30.36 6.60
N THR A 698 10.74 30.86 5.47
CA THR A 698 11.92 30.31 4.78
C THR A 698 13.18 30.49 5.62
N GLN A 699 13.33 31.65 6.26
CA GLN A 699 14.48 31.93 7.13
C GLN A 699 14.52 31.01 8.35
N ASN A 700 13.36 30.74 8.97
CA ASN A 700 13.24 29.79 10.06
C ASN A 700 13.58 28.36 9.61
N TYR A 701 13.07 27.94 8.44
CA TYR A 701 13.42 26.63 7.86
C TYR A 701 14.92 26.52 7.61
N LEU A 702 15.53 27.50 6.94
CA LEU A 702 16.98 27.57 6.66
C LEU A 702 17.82 27.42 7.93
N ALA A 703 17.42 28.07 9.02
CA ALA A 703 18.13 28.00 10.30
C ALA A 703 18.15 26.58 10.90
N THR A 704 17.12 25.78 10.64
CA THR A 704 17.05 24.37 11.09
C THR A 704 17.67 23.39 10.12
N PHE A 705 17.60 23.68 8.82
CA PHE A 705 17.99 22.76 7.74
C PHE A 705 19.47 22.84 7.38
N THR A 706 20.10 24.00 7.63
CA THR A 706 21.51 24.20 7.31
C THR A 706 22.38 23.59 8.41
N PRO A 707 23.31 22.66 8.09
CA PRO A 707 24.26 22.17 9.07
C PRO A 707 25.04 23.34 9.68
N LYS A 708 25.22 23.33 11.01
CA LYS A 708 25.96 24.38 11.72
C LYS A 708 27.42 24.41 11.31
#